data_AF-A0A2E8RWP8-F1
#
_entry.id   AF-A0A2E8RWP8-F1
#
_cell.length_a   1.000
_cell.length_b   1.000
_cell.length_c   1.000
_cell.angle_alpha   90.00
_cell.angle_beta   90.00
_cell.angle_gamma   90.00
#
_symmetry.space_group_name_H-M   'P 1'
#
loop_
_entity.id
_entity.type
_entity.pdbx_description
1 polymer ?
#
loop_
_entity_poly.entity_id
_entity_poly.type
_entity_poly.pdbx_seq_one_letter_code
_entity_poly.pdbx_strand_id
1 'polypeptide(L)'
;TTNLDQCNGEGGCAGTSYTCPDASTCVSYTQDGEGCDPSYAALGTACDDADAGTANDACDGAGNCQGNPCVGGTVTDEAGLAVYDGCTVIVGDLDIVSGPNLTGLSALSSLNTVVGFLKIRDNTALTELDGLSSLTTVEGELYLGDNPVLTHVDGLSSLTSVVHLHIGNNGGLTNVDGLSSLATVEGTLGVSIHANPSLTNLDGLSALTSLSGELVLEENASLTNVDGLSSLTTVGGNLNIMRNDALGNVNGLSALTSVGGDVAFLDNDNLVNMDGLSNLNQVEGKLDVSDNTVLTSIGVSNLQTLGGGLELKNNDALPNIDVLSNLTSVGGFVLIQDNDALIRVDGLLQLSSLDHDLTIVNNAALVHLDGLLNMTTVVDLRIENNAALINISGLSDLIAVDNNLTVTGNAVLGSMNLLSLTLVEGDLTISTNTSLNSIDFSSLTTVNGDLAIHNNALLCQTSVDDLVAALGPGLIGTVVDITGNNGCLCGNGDVDLGEECDDGNLENGDGCEGDCTLPTEPTVILNGYTWYLANKGQNCQSACGDRGMTCIDLVSMNYIEDSCSPEDAVCPNFFEGLPCVTDGDGPRVDYDGDTPIRCRYRNNNYSGMTCTYSAGSSTAHMCACEDPSVVCGDGVVEGSETCDDGNTESNDSCTEHCLPNVCGDGYVYEGVEACDGTEDCTPTCTINVCGDGVVSAINEECDDGNTVSGDGCEADCTLLVNDSVELNGYTWYLANKGQNCQSACGERGKTCINLVSINYIEDSCSPEDAVCPNFFAGLPCVSDGDGPRVDYTGDAPIRCRYRNNNYSGMTCTYSAGSSTAHMCACE
;
A
#
# COMPACT_ATOMS: atom_id res chain seq x y z
N THR A 1 26.32 -91.93 10.54
CA THR A 1 26.55 -91.13 9.32
C THR A 1 26.21 -91.89 8.06
N THR A 2 26.24 -93.22 8.05
CA THR A 2 25.75 -94.03 6.92
C THR A 2 24.46 -94.76 7.31
N ASN A 3 23.56 -94.97 6.34
CA ASN A 3 22.40 -95.85 6.45
C ASN A 3 22.42 -96.89 5.33
N LEU A 4 21.53 -97.89 5.42
CA LEU A 4 21.51 -99.03 4.49
C LEU A 4 22.86 -99.77 4.44
N ASP A 5 23.54 -99.88 5.58
CA ASP A 5 24.87 -100.51 5.67
C ASP A 5 24.79 -101.98 5.23
N GLN A 6 25.60 -102.34 4.22
CA GLN A 6 25.76 -103.72 3.75
C GLN A 6 27.19 -104.21 3.95
N CYS A 7 27.35 -105.51 4.17
CA CYS A 7 28.68 -106.13 4.21
C CYS A 7 29.39 -105.95 2.87
N ASN A 8 30.60 -105.39 2.89
CA ASN A 8 31.37 -105.11 1.68
C ASN A 8 32.16 -106.33 1.15
N GLY A 9 32.04 -107.50 1.79
CA GLY A 9 32.73 -108.74 1.41
C GLY A 9 34.20 -108.84 1.86
N GLU A 10 34.78 -107.79 2.43
CA GLU A 10 36.17 -107.74 2.93
C GLU A 10 36.26 -107.74 4.47
N GLY A 11 35.13 -107.96 5.15
CA GLY A 11 35.02 -107.93 6.61
C GLY A 11 34.65 -106.58 7.20
N GLY A 12 34.26 -105.59 6.38
CA GLY A 12 33.72 -104.29 6.81
C GLY A 12 32.25 -104.08 6.40
N CYS A 13 31.62 -103.04 6.95
CA CYS A 13 30.30 -102.55 6.52
C CYS A 13 30.47 -101.25 5.72
N ALA A 14 29.73 -101.12 4.61
CA ALA A 14 29.66 -99.92 3.80
C ALA A 14 28.19 -99.55 3.55
N GLY A 15 27.81 -98.32 3.86
CA GLY A 15 26.48 -97.79 3.57
C GLY A 15 26.53 -96.40 2.96
N THR A 16 25.34 -95.86 2.71
CA THR A 16 25.18 -94.56 2.05
C THR A 16 25.22 -93.47 3.09
N SER A 17 26.07 -92.46 2.91
CA SER A 17 26.09 -91.31 3.83
C SER A 17 24.76 -90.56 3.77
N TYR A 18 24.20 -90.22 4.93
CA TYR A 18 23.05 -89.33 5.04
C TYR A 18 23.33 -88.21 6.05
N THR A 19 22.67 -87.08 5.84
CA THR A 19 22.69 -85.90 6.71
C THR A 19 21.28 -85.67 7.24
N CYS A 20 21.19 -85.28 8.51
CA CYS A 20 19.89 -84.91 9.09
C CYS A 20 19.48 -83.50 8.69
N PRO A 21 18.18 -83.17 8.79
CA PRO A 21 17.74 -81.78 8.67
C PRO A 21 18.47 -80.89 9.67
N ASP A 22 18.57 -79.61 9.34
CA ASP A 22 19.16 -78.63 10.26
C ASP A 22 18.36 -78.59 11.56
N ALA A 23 19.08 -78.65 12.69
CA ALA A 23 18.46 -78.51 13.99
C ALA A 23 18.00 -77.06 14.19
N SER A 24 16.82 -76.90 14.78
CA SER A 24 16.32 -75.61 15.27
C SER A 24 16.34 -75.59 16.80
N THR A 25 15.99 -74.46 17.38
CA THR A 25 15.77 -74.33 18.83
C THR A 25 14.70 -75.32 19.34
N CYS A 26 13.75 -75.73 18.49
CA CYS A 26 12.63 -76.60 18.86
C CYS A 26 12.80 -78.08 18.51
N VAL A 27 13.69 -78.42 17.57
CA VAL A 27 13.98 -79.81 17.20
C VAL A 27 15.45 -80.02 16.93
N SER A 28 16.02 -81.05 17.54
CA SER A 28 17.35 -81.56 17.22
C SER A 28 17.25 -82.98 16.67
N TYR A 29 18.27 -83.42 15.95
CA TYR A 29 18.26 -84.74 15.32
C TYR A 29 19.48 -85.56 15.75
N THR A 30 19.24 -86.81 16.12
CA THR A 30 20.30 -87.80 16.36
C THR A 30 20.30 -88.85 15.26
N GLN A 31 21.48 -89.13 14.70
CA GLN A 31 21.68 -90.20 13.73
C GLN A 31 21.70 -91.56 14.44
N ASP A 32 20.74 -92.42 14.16
CA ASP A 32 20.61 -93.73 14.81
C ASP A 32 21.11 -94.92 13.95
N GLY A 33 21.47 -94.65 12.70
CA GLY A 33 21.96 -95.63 11.72
C GLY A 33 20.90 -96.18 10.76
N GLU A 34 19.62 -95.92 11.01
CA GLU A 34 18.51 -96.16 10.07
C GLU A 34 18.04 -94.84 9.43
N GLY A 35 17.99 -93.76 10.22
CA GLY A 35 17.60 -92.42 9.79
C GLY A 35 17.91 -91.34 10.83
N CYS A 36 17.10 -90.27 10.83
CA CYS A 36 17.23 -89.16 11.76
C CYS A 36 16.11 -89.22 12.79
N ASP A 37 16.46 -89.50 14.04
CA ASP A 37 15.51 -89.53 15.16
C ASP A 37 15.36 -88.11 15.74
N PRO A 38 14.17 -87.48 15.68
CA PRO A 38 13.96 -86.14 16.23
C PRO A 38 13.86 -86.14 17.76
N SER A 39 14.53 -85.20 18.40
CA SER A 39 14.37 -84.86 19.82
C SER A 39 13.81 -83.45 19.94
N TYR A 40 12.57 -83.36 20.41
CA TYR A 40 11.84 -82.10 20.55
C TYR A 40 12.16 -81.40 21.87
N ALA A 41 12.27 -80.07 21.83
CA ALA A 41 12.33 -79.24 23.01
C ALA A 41 11.02 -79.34 23.81
N ALA A 42 11.07 -79.01 25.11
CA ALA A 42 9.88 -78.99 25.95
C ALA A 42 8.87 -77.95 25.43
N LEU A 43 7.58 -78.25 25.53
CA LEU A 43 6.51 -77.28 25.26
C LEU A 43 6.76 -76.00 26.07
N GLY A 44 6.73 -74.84 25.42
CA GLY A 44 7.00 -73.55 26.07
C GLY A 44 8.46 -73.13 26.09
N THR A 45 9.39 -73.91 25.51
CA THR A 45 10.78 -73.47 25.35
C THR A 45 10.81 -72.27 24.40
N ALA A 46 11.40 -71.15 24.83
CA ALA A 46 11.53 -69.95 24.00
C ALA A 46 12.27 -70.27 22.69
N CYS A 47 11.76 -69.72 21.60
CA CYS A 47 12.34 -69.83 20.27
C CYS A 47 12.06 -68.52 19.51
N ASP A 48 12.42 -68.48 18.22
CA ASP A 48 12.15 -67.36 17.32
C ASP A 48 11.68 -68.00 16.01
N ASP A 49 10.45 -67.74 15.60
CA ASP A 49 9.87 -68.26 14.35
C ASP A 49 10.21 -67.37 13.14
N ALA A 50 10.97 -66.29 13.36
CA ALA A 50 11.36 -65.26 12.42
C ALA A 50 10.18 -64.52 11.77
N ASP A 51 8.96 -64.66 12.29
CA ASP A 51 7.81 -63.86 11.92
C ASP A 51 7.71 -62.66 12.87
N ALA A 52 7.93 -61.46 12.33
CA ALA A 52 7.83 -60.24 13.13
C ALA A 52 6.39 -59.95 13.59
N GLY A 53 5.38 -60.57 12.95
CA GLY A 53 3.97 -60.43 13.29
C GLY A 53 3.49 -61.33 14.43
N THR A 54 4.39 -62.02 15.12
CA THR A 54 4.11 -62.87 16.27
C THR A 54 4.93 -62.45 17.50
N ALA A 55 4.44 -62.79 18.70
CA ALA A 55 5.11 -62.53 19.96
C ALA A 55 5.05 -63.74 20.90
N ASN A 56 5.98 -63.77 21.85
CA ASN A 56 6.11 -64.83 22.86
C ASN A 56 6.29 -66.23 22.24
N ASP A 57 7.11 -66.29 21.19
CA ASP A 57 7.46 -67.47 20.43
C ASP A 57 7.95 -68.62 21.31
N ALA A 58 7.25 -69.74 21.21
CA ALA A 58 7.54 -70.91 22.00
C ALA A 58 7.41 -72.19 21.19
N CYS A 59 8.24 -73.17 21.54
CA CYS A 59 8.19 -74.48 20.94
C CYS A 59 6.88 -75.19 21.30
N ASP A 60 6.20 -75.75 20.30
CA ASP A 60 4.92 -76.47 20.44
C ASP A 60 5.05 -77.90 21.01
N GLY A 61 6.28 -78.32 21.33
CA GLY A 61 6.59 -79.69 21.75
C GLY A 61 6.55 -80.74 20.62
N ALA A 62 6.29 -80.31 19.39
CA ALA A 62 6.31 -81.11 18.15
C ALA A 62 7.38 -80.63 17.14
N GLY A 63 8.21 -79.68 17.55
CA GLY A 63 9.38 -79.21 16.79
C GLY A 63 9.18 -77.92 16.03
N ASN A 64 8.00 -77.30 16.10
CA ASN A 64 7.76 -75.99 15.52
C ASN A 64 7.91 -74.90 16.57
N CYS A 65 8.40 -73.75 16.14
CA CYS A 65 8.28 -72.50 16.88
C CYS A 65 6.99 -71.80 16.43
N GLN A 66 6.18 -71.34 17.38
CA GLN A 66 4.96 -70.59 17.09
C GLN A 66 4.82 -69.45 18.11
N GLY A 67 4.58 -68.23 17.64
CA GLY A 67 4.16 -67.14 18.50
C GLY A 67 2.66 -66.80 18.41
N ASN A 68 2.23 -65.93 19.31
CA ASN A 68 0.89 -65.35 19.32
C ASN A 68 0.80 -64.22 18.28
N PRO A 69 -0.22 -64.18 17.41
CA PRO A 69 -0.34 -63.13 16.40
C PRO A 69 -0.50 -61.73 17.01
N CYS A 70 0.32 -60.79 16.58
CA CYS A 70 0.27 -59.36 16.90
C CYS A 70 -0.60 -58.61 15.88
N VAL A 71 -1.90 -58.88 15.93
CA VAL A 71 -2.88 -58.26 15.01
C VAL A 71 -3.58 -57.09 15.69
N GLY A 72 -3.67 -55.98 14.98
CA GLY A 72 -4.37 -54.78 15.44
C GLY A 72 -5.84 -55.03 15.79
N GLY A 73 -6.35 -54.28 16.75
CA GLY A 73 -7.73 -54.35 17.21
C GLY A 73 -8.06 -53.21 18.16
N THR A 74 -9.26 -53.26 18.75
CA THR A 74 -9.70 -52.27 19.72
C THR A 74 -9.37 -52.72 21.14
N VAL A 75 -8.65 -51.90 21.89
CA VAL A 75 -8.31 -52.12 23.31
C VAL A 75 -9.11 -51.17 24.18
N THR A 76 -9.77 -51.72 25.21
CA THR A 76 -10.66 -50.94 26.09
C THR A 76 -10.27 -50.99 27.57
N ASP A 77 -9.20 -51.70 27.91
CA ASP A 77 -8.61 -51.79 29.26
C ASP A 77 -7.19 -52.38 29.20
N GLU A 78 -6.48 -52.39 30.34
CA GLU A 78 -5.13 -52.96 30.45
C GLU A 78 -5.08 -54.47 30.15
N ALA A 79 -6.18 -55.20 30.39
CA ALA A 79 -6.26 -56.64 30.13
C ALA A 79 -6.29 -56.95 28.62
N GLY A 80 -6.98 -56.13 27.83
CA GLY A 80 -6.94 -56.17 26.38
C GLY A 80 -5.56 -55.79 25.83
N LEU A 81 -4.85 -54.87 26.49
CA LEU A 81 -3.50 -54.46 26.09
C LEU A 81 -2.45 -55.56 26.33
N ALA A 82 -2.65 -56.41 27.35
CA ALA A 82 -1.72 -57.48 27.69
C ALA A 82 -1.52 -58.53 26.58
N VAL A 83 -2.42 -58.60 25.58
CA VAL A 83 -2.26 -59.48 24.41
C VAL A 83 -1.07 -59.05 23.55
N TYR A 84 -0.68 -57.77 23.61
CA TYR A 84 0.42 -57.20 22.84
C TYR A 84 1.78 -57.25 23.57
N ASP A 85 1.83 -57.83 24.76
CA ASP A 85 3.09 -57.99 25.50
C ASP A 85 4.11 -58.78 24.69
N GLY A 86 5.28 -58.18 24.44
CA GLY A 86 6.33 -58.75 23.61
C GLY A 86 6.18 -58.54 22.10
N CYS A 87 5.09 -57.93 21.61
CA CYS A 87 4.94 -57.58 20.19
C CYS A 87 5.93 -56.50 19.78
N THR A 88 6.69 -56.76 18.72
CA THR A 88 7.60 -55.79 18.09
C THR A 88 6.98 -55.13 16.87
N VAL A 89 6.11 -55.85 16.14
CA VAL A 89 5.32 -55.31 15.03
C VAL A 89 3.85 -55.64 15.25
N ILE A 90 2.97 -54.66 15.06
CA ILE A 90 1.52 -54.87 15.01
C ILE A 90 1.05 -54.70 13.57
N VAL A 91 0.38 -55.73 13.05
CA VAL A 91 -0.18 -55.72 11.68
C VAL A 91 -1.64 -55.29 11.74
N GLY A 92 -1.98 -54.22 11.01
CA GLY A 92 -3.32 -53.60 11.01
C GLY A 92 -3.48 -52.51 12.07
N ASP A 93 -4.70 -51.99 12.19
CA ASP A 93 -5.00 -50.83 13.04
C ASP A 93 -5.11 -51.19 14.52
N LEU A 94 -4.42 -50.45 15.38
CA LEU A 94 -4.55 -50.53 16.83
C LEU A 94 -5.31 -49.30 17.35
N ASP A 95 -6.46 -49.52 17.98
CA ASP A 95 -7.33 -48.47 18.51
C ASP A 95 -7.48 -48.62 20.03
N ILE A 96 -6.81 -47.76 20.79
CA ILE A 96 -6.76 -47.76 22.26
C ILE A 96 -7.78 -46.74 22.77
N VAL A 97 -8.92 -47.25 23.26
CA VAL A 97 -10.09 -46.47 23.69
C VAL A 97 -10.73 -47.08 24.93
N SER A 98 -10.32 -46.61 26.11
CA SER A 98 -10.66 -47.22 27.40
C SER A 98 -11.55 -46.38 28.32
N GLY A 99 -11.60 -45.06 28.12
CA GLY A 99 -12.25 -44.16 29.08
C GLY A 99 -11.41 -44.04 30.36
N PRO A 100 -11.93 -44.44 31.55
CA PRO A 100 -11.22 -44.29 32.81
C PRO A 100 -10.34 -45.49 33.20
N ASN A 101 -10.32 -46.57 32.42
CA ASN A 101 -9.76 -47.87 32.85
C ASN A 101 -8.32 -48.14 32.38
N LEU A 102 -7.69 -47.19 31.70
CA LEU A 102 -6.33 -47.32 31.19
C LEU A 102 -5.49 -46.15 31.70
N THR A 103 -4.43 -46.46 32.45
CA THR A 103 -3.55 -45.44 33.05
C THR A 103 -2.17 -45.38 32.41
N GLY A 104 -1.75 -46.44 31.71
CA GLY A 104 -0.50 -46.52 30.99
C GLY A 104 -0.51 -47.60 29.91
N LEU A 105 0.57 -47.66 29.14
CA LEU A 105 0.69 -48.51 27.94
C LEU A 105 1.78 -49.59 28.06
N SER A 106 2.18 -49.98 29.27
CA SER A 106 3.39 -50.76 29.52
C SER A 106 3.52 -52.06 28.72
N ALA A 107 2.41 -52.71 28.34
CA ALA A 107 2.43 -53.92 27.52
C ALA A 107 2.95 -53.68 26.08
N LEU A 108 3.04 -52.43 25.63
CA LEU A 108 3.56 -52.07 24.32
C LEU A 108 5.07 -51.79 24.34
N SER A 109 5.78 -52.00 25.45
CA SER A 109 7.18 -51.54 25.63
C SER A 109 8.18 -52.08 24.60
N SER A 110 7.85 -53.18 23.93
CA SER A 110 8.67 -53.80 22.88
C SER A 110 8.27 -53.39 21.46
N LEU A 111 7.18 -52.63 21.31
CA LEU A 111 6.61 -52.25 20.02
C LEU A 111 7.54 -51.29 19.29
N ASN A 112 7.94 -51.67 18.07
CA ASN A 112 8.75 -50.84 17.19
C ASN A 112 7.94 -50.28 16.01
N THR A 113 7.02 -51.08 15.47
CA THR A 113 6.28 -50.71 14.25
C THR A 113 4.78 -51.03 14.35
N VAL A 114 3.94 -50.11 13.87
CA VAL A 114 2.53 -50.38 13.56
C VAL A 114 2.34 -50.27 12.05
N VAL A 115 1.96 -51.37 11.39
CA VAL A 115 1.75 -51.47 9.92
C VAL A 115 0.32 -51.01 9.55
N GLY A 116 -0.15 -49.95 10.17
CA GLY A 116 -1.53 -49.47 10.13
C GLY A 116 -1.71 -48.21 10.96
N PHE A 117 -2.94 -47.92 11.38
CA PHE A 117 -3.22 -46.77 12.25
C PHE A 117 -2.93 -47.10 13.72
N LEU A 118 -2.31 -46.16 14.43
CA LEU A 118 -2.22 -46.18 15.88
C LEU A 118 -3.10 -45.05 16.43
N LYS A 119 -4.24 -45.41 17.01
CA LYS A 119 -5.18 -44.46 17.61
C LYS A 119 -5.18 -44.62 19.12
N ILE A 120 -4.92 -43.54 19.83
CA ILE A 120 -4.94 -43.47 21.30
C ILE A 120 -5.90 -42.36 21.65
N ARG A 121 -7.14 -42.75 21.97
CA ARG A 121 -8.23 -41.79 22.11
C ARG A 121 -9.22 -42.10 23.20
N ASP A 122 -9.88 -41.05 23.69
CA ASP A 122 -10.89 -41.13 24.73
C ASP A 122 -10.38 -41.82 26.02
N ASN A 123 -9.10 -41.65 26.39
CA ASN A 123 -8.52 -42.22 27.60
C ASN A 123 -8.38 -41.16 28.69
N THR A 124 -9.48 -40.91 29.40
CA THR A 124 -9.60 -39.89 30.46
C THR A 124 -8.65 -40.05 31.66
N ALA A 125 -8.05 -41.22 31.84
CA ALA A 125 -7.13 -41.53 32.95
C ALA A 125 -5.68 -41.78 32.50
N LEU A 126 -5.39 -41.72 31.20
CA LEU A 126 -4.06 -42.00 30.65
C LEU A 126 -3.11 -40.82 30.88
N THR A 127 -2.07 -41.04 31.69
CA THR A 127 -1.16 -39.96 32.12
C THR A 127 0.14 -39.89 31.32
N GLU A 128 0.54 -40.98 30.68
CA GLU A 128 1.82 -41.11 29.99
C GLU A 128 1.74 -42.09 28.80
N LEU A 129 2.77 -42.05 27.95
CA LEU A 129 2.93 -42.93 26.79
C LEU A 129 4.17 -43.83 26.88
N ASP A 130 4.81 -43.97 28.05
CA ASP A 130 6.13 -44.64 28.23
C ASP A 130 6.24 -46.06 27.63
N GLY A 131 5.10 -46.76 27.55
CA GLY A 131 4.97 -48.03 26.85
C GLY A 131 5.30 -47.96 25.35
N LEU A 132 5.38 -46.78 24.74
CA LEU A 132 5.72 -46.60 23.32
C LEU A 132 7.17 -46.18 23.10
N SER A 133 8.00 -46.16 24.15
CA SER A 133 9.37 -45.62 24.09
C SER A 133 10.28 -46.25 23.02
N SER A 134 9.94 -47.44 22.55
CA SER A 134 10.66 -48.15 21.48
C SER A 134 10.02 -48.05 20.09
N LEU A 135 8.88 -47.36 19.97
CA LEU A 135 8.16 -47.18 18.71
C LEU A 135 8.94 -46.25 17.79
N THR A 136 9.34 -46.75 16.62
CA THR A 136 10.11 -45.99 15.64
C THR A 136 9.29 -45.57 14.43
N THR A 137 8.25 -46.35 14.09
CA THR A 137 7.48 -46.17 12.85
C THR A 137 5.99 -46.47 13.04
N VAL A 138 5.13 -45.61 12.49
CA VAL A 138 3.71 -45.90 12.24
C VAL A 138 3.46 -45.73 10.75
N GLU A 139 3.17 -46.82 10.03
CA GLU A 139 2.97 -46.80 8.58
C GLU A 139 1.59 -46.25 8.16
N GLY A 140 0.85 -45.67 9.11
CA GLY A 140 -0.40 -44.96 8.89
C GLY A 140 -0.49 -43.71 9.76
N GLU A 141 -1.70 -43.35 10.16
CA GLU A 141 -1.95 -42.25 11.09
C GLU A 141 -1.59 -42.62 12.53
N LEU A 142 -0.81 -41.77 13.18
CA LEU A 142 -0.75 -41.68 14.63
C LEU A 142 -1.76 -40.65 15.10
N TYR A 143 -2.86 -41.11 15.69
CA TYR A 143 -3.93 -40.28 16.23
C TYR A 143 -3.86 -40.29 17.77
N LEU A 144 -3.55 -39.14 18.36
CA LEU A 144 -3.54 -38.93 19.81
C LEU A 144 -4.60 -37.88 20.17
N GLY A 145 -5.81 -38.35 20.49
CA GLY A 145 -7.00 -37.52 20.67
C GLY A 145 -7.66 -37.68 22.03
N ASP A 146 -8.28 -36.65 22.60
CA ASP A 146 -9.24 -36.83 23.72
C ASP A 146 -8.64 -37.53 24.97
N ASN A 147 -7.37 -37.24 25.29
CA ASN A 147 -6.69 -37.72 26.52
C ASN A 147 -6.43 -36.52 27.45
N PRO A 148 -7.46 -36.02 28.19
CA PRO A 148 -7.42 -34.72 28.85
C PRO A 148 -6.40 -34.58 29.99
N VAL A 149 -5.87 -35.69 30.53
CA VAL A 149 -4.88 -35.67 31.62
C VAL A 149 -3.45 -35.99 31.16
N LEU A 150 -3.25 -36.30 29.89
CA LEU A 150 -1.94 -36.53 29.30
C LEU A 150 -1.19 -35.19 29.22
N THR A 151 0.03 -35.13 29.76
CA THR A 151 0.76 -33.84 29.89
C THR A 151 1.94 -33.68 28.95
N HIS A 152 2.45 -34.78 28.39
CA HIS A 152 3.58 -34.84 27.47
C HIS A 152 3.46 -36.10 26.58
N VAL A 153 4.33 -36.20 25.58
CA VAL A 153 4.41 -37.34 24.66
C VAL A 153 5.77 -38.05 24.65
N ASP A 154 6.57 -37.90 25.71
CA ASP A 154 7.94 -38.44 25.86
C ASP A 154 8.10 -39.92 25.49
N GLY A 155 7.05 -40.71 25.67
CA GLY A 155 6.97 -42.09 25.20
C GLY A 155 7.15 -42.26 23.69
N LEU A 156 7.10 -41.20 22.88
CA LEU A 156 7.31 -41.23 21.43
C LEU A 156 8.73 -40.84 21.02
N SER A 157 9.66 -40.68 21.96
CA SER A 157 11.03 -40.14 21.72
C SER A 157 11.86 -40.89 20.67
N SER A 158 11.55 -42.15 20.37
CA SER A 158 12.19 -42.95 19.32
C SER A 158 11.49 -42.89 17.96
N LEU A 159 10.34 -42.21 17.86
CA LEU A 159 9.53 -42.15 16.65
C LEU A 159 10.24 -41.29 15.60
N THR A 160 10.52 -41.88 14.45
CA THR A 160 11.29 -41.24 13.37
C THR A 160 10.45 -40.95 12.13
N SER A 161 9.39 -41.73 11.91
CA SER A 161 8.53 -41.60 10.74
C SER A 161 7.09 -42.00 11.05
N VAL A 162 6.15 -41.19 10.56
CA VAL A 162 4.72 -41.50 10.49
C VAL A 162 4.17 -41.08 9.13
N VAL A 163 3.07 -41.67 8.70
CA VAL A 163 2.39 -41.19 7.47
C VAL A 163 1.57 -39.95 7.77
N HIS A 164 0.83 -39.92 8.87
CA HIS A 164 0.09 -38.75 9.34
C HIS A 164 0.22 -38.61 10.86
N LEU A 165 0.32 -37.36 11.33
CA LEU A 165 0.34 -37.06 12.76
C LEU A 165 -0.88 -36.23 13.12
N HIS A 166 -1.67 -36.71 14.05
CA HIS A 166 -2.81 -35.98 14.61
C HIS A 166 -2.72 -35.93 16.13
N ILE A 167 -2.67 -34.73 16.70
CA ILE A 167 -2.67 -34.50 18.16
C ILE A 167 -3.80 -33.52 18.49
N GLY A 168 -4.90 -34.05 19.03
CA GLY A 168 -6.15 -33.32 19.18
C GLY A 168 -6.74 -33.38 20.59
N ASN A 169 -7.41 -32.35 21.08
CA ASN A 169 -8.27 -32.45 22.27
C ASN A 169 -7.57 -32.98 23.55
N ASN A 170 -6.25 -32.75 23.72
CA ASN A 170 -5.52 -33.17 24.91
C ASN A 170 -5.35 -31.99 25.87
N GLY A 171 -6.38 -31.70 26.68
CA GLY A 171 -6.43 -30.51 27.53
C GLY A 171 -5.27 -30.32 28.50
N GLY A 172 -4.59 -31.39 28.92
CA GLY A 172 -3.43 -31.35 29.81
C GLY A 172 -2.08 -31.25 29.10
N LEU A 173 -2.02 -31.41 27.78
CA LEU A 173 -0.78 -31.53 27.03
C LEU A 173 -0.06 -30.18 26.99
N THR A 174 1.20 -30.15 27.45
CA THR A 174 1.94 -28.88 27.61
C THR A 174 3.03 -28.67 26.56
N ASN A 175 3.54 -29.75 25.97
CA ASN A 175 4.58 -29.77 24.95
C ASN A 175 4.46 -31.05 24.10
N VAL A 176 5.23 -31.11 23.02
CA VAL A 176 5.35 -32.30 22.16
C VAL A 176 6.79 -32.82 22.07
N ASP A 177 7.63 -32.56 23.09
CA ASP A 177 9.08 -32.76 23.07
C ASP A 177 9.49 -34.21 22.77
N GLY A 178 8.65 -35.16 23.16
CA GLY A 178 8.78 -36.57 22.80
C GLY A 178 8.77 -36.84 21.29
N LEU A 179 8.51 -35.88 20.42
CA LEU A 179 8.61 -36.06 18.96
C LEU A 179 9.96 -35.63 18.38
N SER A 180 10.96 -35.28 19.20
CA SER A 180 12.23 -34.68 18.74
C SER A 180 13.01 -35.47 17.68
N SER A 181 12.71 -36.76 17.50
CA SER A 181 13.34 -37.65 16.52
C SER A 181 12.56 -37.74 15.19
N LEU A 182 11.35 -37.16 15.13
CA LEU A 182 10.45 -37.24 13.99
C LEU A 182 10.97 -36.35 12.86
N ALA A 183 11.60 -36.98 11.86
CA ALA A 183 12.22 -36.26 10.75
C ALA A 183 11.29 -36.16 9.52
N THR A 184 10.39 -37.14 9.33
CA THR A 184 9.58 -37.26 8.12
C THR A 184 8.11 -37.55 8.42
N VAL A 185 7.22 -36.80 7.77
CA VAL A 185 5.79 -37.12 7.66
C VAL A 185 5.42 -37.14 6.18
N GLU A 186 5.23 -38.35 5.64
CA GLU A 186 5.19 -38.58 4.19
C GLU A 186 3.78 -38.55 3.58
N GLY A 187 2.74 -38.57 4.40
CA GLY A 187 1.36 -38.62 3.93
C GLY A 187 0.79 -37.25 3.56
N THR A 188 -0.18 -37.25 2.64
CA THR A 188 -0.84 -36.04 2.13
C THR A 188 -1.69 -35.26 3.15
N LEU A 189 -2.09 -35.86 4.28
CA LEU A 189 -2.75 -35.15 5.39
C LEU A 189 -1.76 -34.46 6.34
N GLY A 190 -0.45 -34.76 6.26
CA GLY A 190 0.58 -34.09 7.03
C GLY A 190 0.40 -34.13 8.56
N VAL A 191 0.51 -32.95 9.20
CA VAL A 191 0.52 -32.76 10.66
C VAL A 191 -0.65 -31.88 11.07
N SER A 192 -1.48 -32.37 12.00
CA SER A 192 -2.58 -31.61 12.60
C SER A 192 -2.45 -31.61 14.12
N ILE A 193 -2.29 -30.44 14.71
CA ILE A 193 -2.24 -30.23 16.16
C ILE A 193 -3.33 -29.24 16.53
N HIS A 194 -4.38 -29.72 17.17
CA HIS A 194 -5.53 -28.87 17.48
C HIS A 194 -6.17 -29.09 18.85
N ALA A 195 -6.86 -28.06 19.36
CA ALA A 195 -7.60 -28.12 20.61
C ALA A 195 -6.77 -28.64 21.80
N ASN A 196 -5.49 -28.26 21.89
CA ASN A 196 -4.61 -28.54 23.03
C ASN A 196 -4.37 -27.24 23.82
N PRO A 197 -5.33 -26.77 24.63
CA PRO A 197 -5.30 -25.43 25.23
C PRO A 197 -4.13 -25.17 26.19
N SER A 198 -3.47 -26.21 26.71
CA SER A 198 -2.30 -26.08 27.59
C SER A 198 -0.96 -26.15 26.85
N LEU A 199 -0.97 -26.41 25.54
CA LEU A 199 0.24 -26.59 24.73
C LEU A 199 0.96 -25.25 24.58
N THR A 200 2.23 -25.19 24.98
CA THR A 200 2.98 -23.92 25.04
C THR A 200 4.03 -23.75 23.95
N ASN A 201 4.50 -24.86 23.38
CA ASN A 201 5.55 -24.89 22.36
C ASN A 201 5.41 -26.14 21.47
N LEU A 202 6.21 -26.17 20.40
CA LEU A 202 6.30 -27.28 19.44
C LEU A 202 7.72 -27.84 19.31
N ASP A 203 8.59 -27.69 20.32
CA ASP A 203 10.04 -27.90 20.20
C ASP A 203 10.42 -29.34 19.79
N GLY A 204 9.57 -30.30 20.12
CA GLY A 204 9.66 -31.67 19.64
C GLY A 204 9.56 -31.84 18.12
N LEU A 205 9.11 -30.84 17.34
CA LEU A 205 9.06 -30.93 15.87
C LEU A 205 10.32 -30.40 15.18
N SER A 206 11.37 -30.03 15.93
CA SER A 206 12.56 -29.35 15.40
C SER A 206 13.38 -30.13 14.38
N ALA A 207 13.20 -31.45 14.31
CA ALA A 207 13.83 -32.32 13.31
C ALA A 207 13.06 -32.38 11.97
N LEU A 208 11.84 -31.87 11.91
CA LEU A 208 10.97 -31.94 10.74
C LEU A 208 11.44 -30.96 9.65
N THR A 209 11.89 -31.49 8.51
CA THR A 209 12.45 -30.65 7.43
C THR A 209 11.49 -30.37 6.29
N SER A 210 10.51 -31.24 6.07
CA SER A 210 9.56 -31.14 4.97
C SER A 210 8.28 -31.92 5.26
N LEU A 211 7.14 -31.39 4.83
CA LEU A 211 5.85 -32.06 4.84
C LEU A 211 5.34 -32.29 3.42
N SER A 212 4.89 -33.52 3.12
CA SER A 212 4.21 -33.80 1.85
C SER A 212 2.74 -33.35 1.86
N GLY A 213 2.14 -33.25 3.05
CA GLY A 213 0.76 -32.80 3.26
C GLY A 213 0.67 -31.41 3.90
N GLU A 214 -0.44 -31.18 4.60
CA GLU A 214 -0.73 -29.93 5.29
C GLU A 214 -0.05 -29.82 6.68
N LEU A 215 0.08 -28.59 7.17
CA LEU A 215 0.38 -28.27 8.55
C LEU A 215 -0.80 -27.47 9.11
N VAL A 216 -1.48 -28.03 10.11
CA VAL A 216 -2.62 -27.41 10.78
C VAL A 216 -2.29 -27.21 12.26
N LEU A 217 -2.27 -25.96 12.70
CA LEU A 217 -2.15 -25.56 14.10
C LEU A 217 -3.39 -24.77 14.48
N GLU A 218 -4.34 -25.39 15.17
CA GLU A 218 -5.65 -24.80 15.45
C GLU A 218 -6.06 -24.87 16.93
N GLU A 219 -6.66 -23.83 17.50
CA GLU A 219 -7.23 -23.89 18.86
C GLU A 219 -6.21 -24.29 19.96
N ASN A 220 -4.93 -23.90 19.84
CA ASN A 220 -3.91 -24.12 20.86
C ASN A 220 -3.66 -22.82 21.64
N ALA A 221 -4.64 -22.43 22.47
CA ALA A 221 -4.70 -21.10 23.10
C ALA A 221 -3.46 -20.66 23.90
N SER A 222 -2.63 -21.59 24.41
CA SER A 222 -1.39 -21.26 25.15
C SER A 222 -0.11 -21.27 24.30
N LEU A 223 -0.21 -21.58 23.00
CA LEU A 223 0.94 -21.69 22.11
C LEU A 223 1.48 -20.29 21.81
N THR A 224 2.72 -20.02 22.22
CA THR A 224 3.28 -18.65 22.15
C THR A 224 4.11 -18.37 20.90
N ASN A 225 4.64 -19.42 20.27
CA ASN A 225 5.49 -19.37 19.09
C ASN A 225 5.46 -20.75 18.40
N VAL A 226 6.10 -20.83 17.22
CA VAL A 226 6.27 -22.08 16.45
C VAL A 226 7.74 -22.42 16.23
N ASP A 227 8.64 -22.04 17.14
CA ASP A 227 10.10 -22.16 16.98
C ASP A 227 10.57 -23.60 16.75
N GLY A 228 9.82 -24.57 17.27
CA GLY A 228 9.99 -25.99 16.96
C GLY A 228 9.85 -26.36 15.49
N LEU A 229 9.44 -25.46 14.60
CA LEU A 229 9.38 -25.69 13.15
C LEU A 229 10.56 -25.08 12.39
N SER A 230 11.61 -24.61 13.08
CA SER A 230 12.75 -23.86 12.48
C SER A 230 13.48 -24.56 11.33
N SER A 231 13.35 -25.88 11.22
CA SER A 231 13.99 -26.68 10.17
C SER A 231 13.08 -26.91 8.96
N LEU A 232 11.79 -26.55 9.03
CA LEU A 232 10.78 -26.84 8.02
C LEU A 232 10.97 -25.94 6.80
N THR A 233 11.27 -26.54 5.66
CA THR A 233 11.59 -25.81 4.41
C THR A 233 10.45 -25.80 3.39
N THR A 234 9.57 -26.81 3.44
CA THR A 234 8.47 -26.98 2.48
C THR A 234 7.25 -27.60 3.14
N VAL A 235 6.06 -27.10 2.79
CA VAL A 235 4.77 -27.74 3.08
C VAL A 235 4.10 -28.06 1.75
N GLY A 236 3.81 -29.34 1.49
CA GLY A 236 3.23 -29.78 0.21
C GLY A 236 1.74 -29.49 0.07
N GLY A 237 1.02 -29.37 1.19
CA GLY A 237 -0.39 -28.97 1.24
C GLY A 237 -0.57 -27.58 1.83
N ASN A 238 -1.64 -27.39 2.61
CA ASN A 238 -1.98 -26.11 3.24
C ASN A 238 -1.12 -25.84 4.49
N LEU A 239 -0.86 -24.57 4.77
CA LEU A 239 -0.35 -24.08 6.04
C LEU A 239 -1.46 -23.29 6.74
N ASN A 240 -2.09 -23.89 7.74
CA ASN A 240 -3.21 -23.29 8.48
C ASN A 240 -2.79 -23.05 9.94
N ILE A 241 -2.73 -21.78 10.36
CA ILE A 241 -2.46 -21.38 11.73
C ILE A 241 -3.63 -20.52 12.20
N MET A 242 -4.50 -21.11 13.01
CA MET A 242 -5.80 -20.51 13.33
C MET A 242 -6.14 -20.59 14.83
N ARG A 243 -6.78 -19.58 15.41
CA ARG A 243 -7.28 -19.66 16.81
C ARG A 243 -6.18 -20.02 17.84
N ASN A 244 -4.98 -19.48 17.66
CA ASN A 244 -3.89 -19.65 18.63
C ASN A 244 -3.68 -18.32 19.36
N ASP A 245 -4.59 -18.00 20.28
CA ASP A 245 -4.70 -16.66 20.89
C ASP A 245 -3.39 -16.12 21.46
N ALA A 246 -2.53 -16.96 22.07
CA ALA A 246 -1.25 -16.54 22.65
C ALA A 246 -0.09 -16.42 21.65
N LEU A 247 -0.29 -16.76 20.38
CA LEU A 247 0.77 -16.83 19.38
C LEU A 247 1.25 -15.43 19.01
N GLY A 248 2.47 -15.07 19.42
CA GLY A 248 3.00 -13.71 19.23
C GLY A 248 3.71 -13.48 17.90
N ASN A 249 4.29 -14.54 17.33
CA ASN A 249 5.06 -14.50 16.08
C ASN A 249 5.20 -15.90 15.48
N VAL A 250 5.69 -15.98 14.24
CA VAL A 250 5.98 -17.24 13.54
C VAL A 250 7.42 -17.40 13.07
N ASN A 251 8.39 -16.91 13.85
CA ASN A 251 9.82 -16.94 13.50
C ASN A 251 10.37 -18.35 13.24
N GLY A 252 9.78 -19.37 13.86
CA GLY A 252 10.04 -20.76 13.58
C GLY A 252 9.77 -21.19 12.13
N LEU A 253 9.07 -20.40 11.31
CA LEU A 253 8.88 -20.71 9.88
C LEU A 253 9.94 -20.07 8.97
N SER A 254 10.99 -19.45 9.52
CA SER A 254 12.01 -18.71 8.77
C SER A 254 12.78 -19.53 7.72
N ALA A 255 12.78 -20.86 7.80
CA ALA A 255 13.37 -21.73 6.78
C ALA A 255 12.41 -22.06 5.62
N LEU A 256 11.11 -21.74 5.74
CA LEU A 256 10.07 -22.10 4.80
C LEU A 256 10.21 -21.29 3.50
N THR A 257 10.23 -22.00 2.37
CA THR A 257 10.46 -21.40 1.04
C THR A 257 9.29 -21.58 0.07
N SER A 258 8.45 -22.59 0.28
CA SER A 258 7.29 -22.86 -0.57
C SER A 258 6.16 -23.58 0.18
N VAL A 259 4.93 -23.24 -0.18
CA VAL A 259 3.70 -23.94 0.25
C VAL A 259 2.91 -24.37 -0.99
N GLY A 260 2.58 -25.66 -1.09
CA GLY A 260 1.89 -26.26 -2.23
C GLY A 260 0.36 -26.11 -2.21
N GLY A 261 -0.20 -25.61 -1.11
CA GLY A 261 -1.62 -25.28 -0.98
C GLY A 261 -1.81 -23.83 -0.52
N ASP A 262 -2.87 -23.61 0.25
CA ASP A 262 -3.20 -22.30 0.84
C ASP A 262 -2.31 -22.00 2.06
N VAL A 263 -2.07 -20.72 2.31
CA VAL A 263 -1.47 -20.20 3.54
C VAL A 263 -2.53 -19.38 4.26
N ALA A 264 -2.92 -19.81 5.45
CA ALA A 264 -4.06 -19.28 6.18
C ALA A 264 -3.65 -18.93 7.62
N PHE A 265 -3.71 -17.64 7.96
CA PHE A 265 -3.48 -17.11 9.30
C PHE A 265 -4.75 -16.41 9.78
N LEU A 266 -5.53 -17.09 10.63
CA LEU A 266 -6.86 -16.62 11.01
C LEU A 266 -7.05 -16.56 12.52
N ASP A 267 -7.64 -15.49 13.05
CA ASP A 267 -8.10 -15.45 14.44
C ASP A 267 -6.94 -15.72 15.44
N ASN A 268 -5.77 -15.11 15.22
CA ASN A 268 -4.62 -15.20 16.14
C ASN A 268 -4.43 -13.84 16.85
N ASP A 269 -5.20 -13.62 17.91
CA ASP A 269 -5.36 -12.32 18.58
C ASP A 269 -4.08 -11.62 19.03
N ASN A 270 -3.01 -12.35 19.38
CA ASN A 270 -1.73 -11.75 19.80
C ASN A 270 -0.65 -11.74 18.72
N LEU A 271 -0.96 -12.16 17.48
CA LEU A 271 0.03 -12.25 16.41
C LEU A 271 0.43 -10.85 15.93
N VAL A 272 1.64 -10.42 16.29
CA VAL A 272 2.11 -9.05 15.98
C VAL A 272 2.70 -8.95 14.58
N ASN A 273 3.38 -10.00 14.11
CA ASN A 273 3.96 -10.05 12.77
C ASN A 273 4.11 -11.49 12.27
N MET A 274 4.26 -11.60 10.96
CA MET A 274 4.52 -12.85 10.25
C MET A 274 5.93 -12.90 9.63
N ASP A 275 6.89 -12.17 10.19
CA ASP A 275 8.23 -11.98 9.59
C ASP A 275 9.02 -13.30 9.43
N GLY A 276 8.62 -14.35 10.15
CA GLY A 276 9.10 -15.70 9.92
C GLY A 276 8.78 -16.27 8.53
N LEU A 277 7.93 -15.63 7.72
CA LEU A 277 7.65 -16.04 6.34
C LEU A 277 8.47 -15.29 5.29
N SER A 278 9.49 -14.52 5.69
CA SER A 278 10.24 -13.65 4.77
C SER A 278 10.92 -14.39 3.62
N ASN A 279 11.21 -15.69 3.79
CA ASN A 279 11.86 -16.54 2.79
C ASN A 279 10.88 -17.29 1.88
N LEU A 280 9.58 -17.15 2.10
CA LEU A 280 8.54 -17.76 1.29
C LEU A 280 8.51 -17.10 -0.09
N ASN A 281 8.85 -17.85 -1.14
CA ASN A 281 8.92 -17.33 -2.51
C ASN A 281 7.64 -17.60 -3.30
N GLN A 282 6.94 -18.69 -2.98
CA GLN A 282 5.81 -19.19 -3.74
C GLN A 282 4.77 -19.82 -2.82
N VAL A 283 3.50 -19.51 -3.11
CA VAL A 283 2.33 -20.22 -2.60
C VAL A 283 1.50 -20.64 -3.81
N GLU A 284 1.26 -21.94 -3.98
CA GLU A 284 0.45 -22.44 -5.11
C GLU A 284 -1.04 -22.14 -4.93
N GLY A 285 -1.51 -22.00 -3.68
CA GLY A 285 -2.88 -21.61 -3.35
C GLY A 285 -3.04 -20.13 -3.00
N LYS A 286 -4.02 -19.85 -2.14
CA LYS A 286 -4.39 -18.53 -1.62
C LYS A 286 -3.50 -18.13 -0.42
N LEU A 287 -3.22 -16.84 -0.27
CA LEU A 287 -2.77 -16.25 0.99
C LEU A 287 -3.97 -15.58 1.68
N ASP A 288 -4.37 -16.09 2.84
CA ASP A 288 -5.47 -15.59 3.66
C ASP A 288 -4.93 -15.15 5.03
N VAL A 289 -4.98 -13.84 5.30
CA VAL A 289 -4.61 -13.25 6.58
C VAL A 289 -5.83 -12.49 7.08
N SER A 290 -6.55 -13.13 8.00
CA SER A 290 -7.86 -12.65 8.44
C SER A 290 -7.98 -12.60 9.95
N ASP A 291 -8.67 -11.60 10.50
CA ASP A 291 -9.02 -11.55 11.93
C ASP A 291 -7.78 -11.56 12.86
N ASN A 292 -6.66 -10.91 12.47
CA ASN A 292 -5.47 -10.74 13.33
C ASN A 292 -5.34 -9.27 13.72
N THR A 293 -6.15 -8.82 14.67
CA THR A 293 -6.39 -7.39 14.95
C THR A 293 -5.15 -6.59 15.39
N VAL A 294 -4.13 -7.23 15.97
CA VAL A 294 -2.87 -6.59 16.40
C VAL A 294 -1.72 -6.74 15.40
N LEU A 295 -1.97 -7.35 14.24
CA LEU A 295 -0.96 -7.64 13.23
C LEU A 295 -0.47 -6.34 12.56
N THR A 296 0.85 -6.13 12.59
CA THR A 296 1.50 -4.93 12.05
C THR A 296 2.27 -5.20 10.75
N SER A 297 2.51 -6.47 10.40
CA SER A 297 3.24 -6.89 9.19
C SER A 297 2.87 -8.32 8.80
N ILE A 298 2.60 -8.55 7.51
CA ILE A 298 2.34 -9.88 6.93
C ILE A 298 3.62 -10.64 6.51
N GLY A 299 4.81 -10.04 6.66
CA GLY A 299 6.10 -10.75 6.67
C GLY A 299 6.53 -11.55 5.42
N VAL A 300 5.85 -11.40 4.29
CA VAL A 300 6.08 -12.20 3.05
C VAL A 300 6.97 -11.47 2.02
N SER A 301 8.11 -10.93 2.46
CA SER A 301 8.95 -10.01 1.66
C SER A 301 9.49 -10.59 0.34
N ASN A 302 9.68 -11.90 0.23
CA ASN A 302 10.21 -12.54 -0.97
C ASN A 302 9.13 -13.20 -1.84
N LEU A 303 7.86 -13.08 -1.48
CA LEU A 303 6.77 -13.74 -2.19
C LEU A 303 6.63 -13.14 -3.60
N GLN A 304 6.78 -13.99 -4.61
CA GLN A 304 6.74 -13.57 -6.02
C GLN A 304 5.44 -13.93 -6.71
N THR A 305 4.86 -15.06 -6.35
CA THR A 305 3.67 -15.62 -7.01
C THR A 305 2.70 -16.22 -6.00
N LEU A 306 1.42 -15.94 -6.23
CA LEU A 306 0.28 -16.64 -5.63
C LEU A 306 -0.46 -17.35 -6.77
N GLY A 307 -0.63 -18.67 -6.67
CA GLY A 307 -1.44 -19.42 -7.64
C GLY A 307 -2.94 -19.27 -7.40
N GLY A 308 -3.35 -18.93 -6.17
CA GLY A 308 -4.71 -18.53 -5.80
C GLY A 308 -4.83 -17.03 -5.51
N GLY A 309 -5.74 -16.66 -4.61
CA GLY A 309 -6.04 -15.27 -4.26
C GLY A 309 -5.20 -14.68 -3.12
N LEU A 310 -5.37 -13.38 -2.90
CA LEU A 310 -4.85 -12.64 -1.75
C LEU A 310 -6.04 -12.10 -0.95
N GLU A 311 -6.21 -12.54 0.29
CA GLU A 311 -7.23 -12.02 1.21
C GLU A 311 -6.57 -11.43 2.45
N LEU A 312 -6.81 -10.15 2.68
CA LEU A 312 -6.39 -9.40 3.85
C LEU A 312 -7.62 -8.79 4.49
N LYS A 313 -8.08 -9.38 5.59
CA LYS A 313 -9.35 -9.00 6.21
C LYS A 313 -9.25 -8.76 7.71
N ASN A 314 -9.87 -7.71 8.24
CA ASN A 314 -9.99 -7.52 9.69
C ASN A 314 -8.61 -7.55 10.42
N ASN A 315 -7.60 -6.90 9.83
CA ASN A 315 -6.28 -6.72 10.43
C ASN A 315 -6.11 -5.24 10.85
N ASP A 316 -6.85 -4.83 11.88
CA ASP A 316 -7.03 -3.42 12.27
C ASP A 316 -5.73 -2.64 12.48
N ALA A 317 -4.65 -3.30 12.93
CA ALA A 317 -3.35 -2.66 13.18
C ALA A 317 -2.38 -2.66 11.98
N LEU A 318 -2.76 -3.22 10.83
CA LEU A 318 -1.89 -3.36 9.66
C LEU A 318 -1.78 -2.02 8.90
N PRO A 319 -0.63 -1.34 8.89
CA PRO A 319 -0.54 0.02 8.34
C PRO A 319 -0.35 0.04 6.82
N ASN A 320 0.31 -0.97 6.26
CA ASN A 320 0.59 -1.09 4.82
C ASN A 320 0.89 -2.55 4.47
N ILE A 321 1.00 -2.80 3.17
CA ILE A 321 1.33 -4.11 2.61
C ILE A 321 2.58 -4.06 1.73
N ASP A 322 3.49 -3.10 1.99
CA ASP A 322 4.68 -2.83 1.16
C ASP A 322 5.61 -4.05 1.06
N VAL A 323 5.55 -4.95 2.05
CA VAL A 323 6.26 -6.24 2.04
C VAL A 323 5.89 -7.11 0.82
N LEU A 324 4.76 -6.86 0.16
CA LEU A 324 4.39 -7.55 -1.08
C LEU A 324 5.06 -6.98 -2.34
N SER A 325 6.02 -6.05 -2.24
CA SER A 325 6.61 -5.37 -3.41
C SER A 325 7.25 -6.27 -4.47
N ASN A 326 7.49 -7.55 -4.17
CA ASN A 326 8.00 -8.56 -5.10
C ASN A 326 6.90 -9.40 -5.77
N LEU A 327 5.63 -9.23 -5.40
CA LEU A 327 4.49 -10.00 -5.87
C LEU A 327 4.12 -9.57 -7.30
N THR A 328 4.43 -10.44 -8.27
CA THR A 328 4.25 -10.15 -9.70
C THR A 328 2.98 -10.77 -10.29
N SER A 329 2.38 -11.74 -9.60
CA SER A 329 1.23 -12.49 -10.10
C SER A 329 0.37 -13.01 -8.96
N VAL A 330 -0.95 -12.87 -9.13
CA VAL A 330 -1.99 -13.49 -8.30
C VAL A 330 -2.94 -14.20 -9.25
N GLY A 331 -3.09 -15.52 -9.09
CA GLY A 331 -3.93 -16.37 -9.96
C GLY A 331 -5.41 -16.45 -9.54
N GLY A 332 -5.82 -15.61 -8.58
CA GLY A 332 -7.18 -15.53 -8.03
C GLY A 332 -7.55 -14.09 -7.64
N PHE A 333 -8.62 -13.93 -6.87
CA PHE A 333 -9.10 -12.61 -6.45
C PHE A 333 -8.13 -11.92 -5.48
N VAL A 334 -8.20 -10.59 -5.42
CA VAL A 334 -7.56 -9.77 -4.38
C VAL A 334 -8.67 -9.11 -3.56
N LEU A 335 -8.72 -9.43 -2.27
CA LEU A 335 -9.67 -8.88 -1.30
C LEU A 335 -8.91 -8.18 -0.16
N ILE A 336 -9.11 -6.88 -0.03
CA ILE A 336 -8.58 -6.06 1.06
C ILE A 336 -9.78 -5.42 1.77
N GLN A 337 -10.14 -5.95 2.93
CA GLN A 337 -11.38 -5.58 3.59
C GLN A 337 -11.22 -5.32 5.10
N ASP A 338 -11.88 -4.29 5.63
CA ASP A 338 -11.93 -4.05 7.08
C ASP A 338 -10.52 -3.96 7.73
N ASN A 339 -9.53 -3.34 7.06
CA ASN A 339 -8.20 -3.09 7.67
C ASN A 339 -8.09 -1.62 8.07
N ASP A 340 -8.51 -1.29 9.28
CA ASP A 340 -8.75 0.10 9.71
C ASP A 340 -7.50 1.00 9.64
N ALA A 341 -6.30 0.50 10.01
CA ALA A 341 -5.06 1.28 9.96
C ALA A 341 -4.38 1.29 8.58
N LEU A 342 -4.89 0.58 7.59
CA LEU A 342 -4.24 0.44 6.29
C LEU A 342 -4.27 1.75 5.52
N ILE A 343 -3.11 2.43 5.37
CA ILE A 343 -3.03 3.74 4.72
C ILE A 343 -2.75 3.68 3.21
N ARG A 344 -2.15 2.58 2.72
CA ARG A 344 -1.73 2.40 1.33
C ARG A 344 -1.56 0.94 0.93
N VAL A 345 -1.53 0.70 -0.38
CA VAL A 345 -1.43 -0.63 -1.01
C VAL A 345 -0.22 -0.78 -1.94
N ASP A 346 0.87 -0.03 -1.70
CA ASP A 346 2.05 0.07 -2.59
C ASP A 346 2.73 -1.28 -2.89
N GLY A 347 2.54 -2.27 -2.01
CA GLY A 347 2.98 -3.65 -2.26
C GLY A 347 2.41 -4.29 -3.53
N LEU A 348 1.31 -3.78 -4.09
CA LEU A 348 0.69 -4.33 -5.30
C LEU A 348 1.26 -3.77 -6.62
N LEU A 349 2.25 -2.87 -6.56
CA LEU A 349 2.71 -2.10 -7.72
C LEU A 349 3.19 -2.96 -8.90
N GLN A 350 3.64 -4.18 -8.66
CA GLN A 350 4.13 -5.08 -9.71
C GLN A 350 3.01 -5.82 -10.46
N LEU A 351 1.76 -5.75 -9.99
CA LEU A 351 0.62 -6.38 -10.64
C LEU A 351 0.16 -5.54 -11.84
N SER A 352 0.24 -6.12 -13.04
CA SER A 352 -0.18 -5.45 -14.28
C SER A 352 -1.61 -5.78 -14.73
N SER A 353 -2.15 -6.90 -14.26
CA SER A 353 -3.46 -7.40 -14.65
C SER A 353 -3.94 -8.42 -13.62
N LEU A 354 -5.24 -8.49 -13.43
CA LEU A 354 -5.91 -9.53 -12.65
C LEU A 354 -6.98 -10.18 -13.52
N ASP A 355 -6.94 -11.49 -13.68
CA ASP A 355 -8.00 -12.27 -14.37
C ASP A 355 -9.16 -12.64 -13.44
N HIS A 356 -9.27 -11.94 -12.30
CA HIS A 356 -10.23 -12.12 -11.23
C HIS A 356 -10.57 -10.76 -10.59
N ASP A 357 -11.38 -10.81 -9.52
CA ASP A 357 -11.92 -9.64 -8.82
C ASP A 357 -10.87 -8.92 -7.98
N LEU A 358 -10.88 -7.59 -8.04
CA LEU A 358 -10.18 -6.70 -7.13
C LEU A 358 -11.21 -5.97 -6.25
N THR A 359 -11.24 -6.31 -4.97
CA THR A 359 -12.15 -5.74 -3.97
C THR A 359 -11.37 -5.03 -2.86
N ILE A 360 -11.61 -3.74 -2.69
CA ILE A 360 -11.04 -2.90 -1.63
C ILE A 360 -12.18 -2.20 -0.88
N VAL A 361 -12.52 -2.70 0.31
CA VAL A 361 -13.76 -2.31 1.00
C VAL A 361 -13.54 -2.02 2.47
N ASN A 362 -14.16 -0.97 3.01
CA ASN A 362 -14.12 -0.62 4.44
C ASN A 362 -12.70 -0.46 5.03
N ASN A 363 -11.74 0.08 4.28
CA ASN A 363 -10.40 0.39 4.84
C ASN A 363 -10.39 1.87 5.23
N ALA A 364 -10.64 2.15 6.52
CA ALA A 364 -10.96 3.50 7.00
C ALA A 364 -9.83 4.51 6.78
N ALA A 365 -8.56 4.11 6.99
CA ALA A 365 -7.39 4.99 6.84
C ALA A 365 -6.79 5.01 5.43
N LEU A 366 -7.33 4.24 4.47
CA LEU A 366 -6.74 4.10 3.14
C LEU A 366 -6.89 5.40 2.35
N VAL A 367 -5.77 6.07 2.07
CA VAL A 367 -5.80 7.41 1.47
C VAL A 367 -5.63 7.38 -0.04
N HIS A 368 -4.79 6.48 -0.57
CA HIS A 368 -4.42 6.41 -1.99
C HIS A 368 -4.33 4.95 -2.46
N LEU A 369 -4.46 4.74 -3.77
CA LEU A 369 -4.32 3.45 -4.43
C LEU A 369 -3.07 3.35 -5.31
N ASP A 370 -2.01 4.10 -5.00
CA ASP A 370 -0.82 4.24 -5.88
C ASP A 370 -0.14 2.90 -6.22
N GLY A 371 -0.24 1.91 -5.33
CA GLY A 371 0.17 0.53 -5.59
C GLY A 371 -0.58 -0.19 -6.71
N LEU A 372 -1.60 0.40 -7.32
CA LEU A 372 -2.31 -0.19 -8.46
C LEU A 372 -1.92 0.45 -9.79
N LEU A 373 -0.93 1.36 -9.82
CA LEU A 373 -0.66 2.22 -10.98
C LEU A 373 -0.45 1.45 -12.29
N ASN A 374 0.14 0.26 -12.23
CA ASN A 374 0.41 -0.57 -13.40
C ASN A 374 -0.77 -1.48 -13.83
N MET A 375 -1.90 -1.45 -13.12
CA MET A 375 -3.05 -2.30 -13.37
C MET A 375 -3.76 -1.89 -14.66
N THR A 376 -3.77 -2.77 -15.65
CA THR A 376 -4.36 -2.53 -16.99
C THR A 376 -5.71 -3.21 -17.19
N THR A 377 -5.92 -4.39 -16.58
CA THR A 377 -7.18 -5.13 -16.72
C THR A 377 -7.54 -5.83 -15.41
N VAL A 378 -8.82 -5.86 -15.08
CA VAL A 378 -9.41 -6.59 -13.94
C VAL A 378 -10.77 -7.18 -14.34
N VAL A 379 -11.24 -8.23 -13.68
CA VAL A 379 -12.59 -8.76 -13.96
C VAL A 379 -13.65 -7.90 -13.30
N ASP A 380 -13.80 -7.98 -11.99
CA ASP A 380 -14.64 -7.06 -11.21
C ASP A 380 -13.75 -6.11 -10.41
N LEU A 381 -14.10 -4.82 -10.39
CA LEU A 381 -13.44 -3.81 -9.57
C LEU A 381 -14.44 -3.21 -8.59
N ARG A 382 -14.21 -3.41 -7.30
CA ARG A 382 -15.09 -2.92 -6.24
C ARG A 382 -14.31 -2.11 -5.21
N ILE A 383 -14.61 -0.82 -5.11
CA ILE A 383 -13.99 0.13 -4.17
C ILE A 383 -15.10 0.76 -3.33
N GLU A 384 -15.30 0.28 -2.11
CA GLU A 384 -16.45 0.69 -1.29
C GLU A 384 -16.08 1.15 0.12
N ASN A 385 -16.72 2.22 0.60
CA ASN A 385 -16.62 2.67 1.99
C ASN A 385 -15.18 2.88 2.52
N ASN A 386 -14.24 3.28 1.66
CA ASN A 386 -12.90 3.67 2.10
C ASN A 386 -12.93 5.16 2.49
N ALA A 387 -13.17 5.42 3.78
CA ALA A 387 -13.57 6.74 4.27
C ALA A 387 -12.52 7.85 4.08
N ALA A 388 -11.22 7.50 4.05
CA ALA A 388 -10.12 8.44 3.84
C ALA A 388 -9.63 8.53 2.38
N LEU A 389 -10.21 7.76 1.45
CA LEU A 389 -9.74 7.67 0.07
C LEU A 389 -10.04 8.95 -0.70
N ILE A 390 -8.99 9.72 -1.05
CA ILE A 390 -9.16 11.07 -1.65
C ILE A 390 -9.25 11.05 -3.18
N ASN A 391 -8.63 10.05 -3.84
CA ASN A 391 -8.64 9.87 -5.29
C ASN A 391 -8.37 8.39 -5.62
N ILE A 392 -8.62 8.01 -6.87
CA ILE A 392 -8.26 6.69 -7.41
C ILE A 392 -7.21 6.78 -8.53
N SER A 393 -6.30 7.76 -8.47
CA SER A 393 -5.31 8.00 -9.54
C SER A 393 -4.36 6.82 -9.75
N GLY A 394 -4.20 5.97 -8.73
CA GLY A 394 -3.48 4.71 -8.87
C GLY A 394 -4.14 3.70 -9.83
N LEU A 395 -5.29 4.00 -10.43
CA LEU A 395 -5.89 3.19 -11.50
C LEU A 395 -5.83 3.90 -12.86
N SER A 396 -4.97 4.90 -13.03
CA SER A 396 -4.91 5.71 -14.26
C SER A 396 -4.65 4.89 -15.52
N ASP A 397 -3.90 3.79 -15.41
CA ASP A 397 -3.50 2.93 -16.54
C ASP A 397 -4.52 1.81 -16.79
N LEU A 398 -5.62 1.75 -16.03
CA LEU A 398 -6.67 0.76 -16.20
C LEU A 398 -7.35 0.95 -17.56
N ILE A 399 -7.28 -0.07 -18.42
CA ILE A 399 -7.78 -0.05 -19.80
C ILE A 399 -9.17 -0.67 -19.91
N ALA A 400 -9.41 -1.76 -19.17
CA ALA A 400 -10.68 -2.50 -19.24
C ALA A 400 -11.05 -3.14 -17.90
N VAL A 401 -12.37 -3.22 -17.66
CA VAL A 401 -12.98 -4.01 -16.60
C VAL A 401 -13.89 -5.05 -17.28
N ASP A 402 -13.57 -6.33 -17.14
CA ASP A 402 -14.24 -7.43 -17.88
C ASP A 402 -15.60 -7.82 -17.28
N ASN A 403 -15.98 -7.20 -16.17
CA ASN A 403 -17.31 -7.29 -15.54
C ASN A 403 -17.68 -5.93 -14.92
N ASN A 404 -17.95 -5.83 -13.61
CA ASN A 404 -18.50 -4.59 -13.03
C ASN A 404 -17.42 -3.66 -12.47
N LEU A 405 -17.60 -2.37 -12.67
CA LEU A 405 -16.87 -1.31 -11.97
C LEU A 405 -17.80 -0.65 -10.96
N THR A 406 -17.53 -0.87 -9.67
CA THR A 406 -18.32 -0.32 -8.56
C THR A 406 -17.46 0.55 -7.65
N VAL A 407 -17.80 1.82 -7.52
CA VAL A 407 -17.15 2.77 -6.60
C VAL A 407 -18.21 3.47 -5.76
N THR A 408 -18.36 3.06 -4.50
CA THR A 408 -19.47 3.56 -3.66
C THR A 408 -19.07 3.92 -2.23
N GLY A 409 -19.73 4.91 -1.63
CA GLY A 409 -19.56 5.23 -0.22
C GLY A 409 -18.17 5.76 0.18
N ASN A 410 -17.32 6.17 -0.76
CA ASN A 410 -16.01 6.76 -0.46
C ASN A 410 -16.20 8.25 -0.18
N ALA A 411 -16.42 8.59 1.10
CA ALA A 411 -16.97 9.88 1.51
C ALA A 411 -16.12 11.09 1.12
N VAL A 412 -14.79 10.97 1.12
CA VAL A 412 -13.84 12.07 0.81
C VAL A 412 -13.23 11.99 -0.58
N LEU A 413 -13.67 11.05 -1.42
CA LEU A 413 -13.19 10.89 -2.78
C LEU A 413 -13.54 12.15 -3.59
N GLY A 414 -12.54 12.96 -3.94
CA GLY A 414 -12.76 14.26 -4.60
C GLY A 414 -12.89 14.18 -6.11
N SER A 415 -12.12 13.29 -6.73
CA SER A 415 -12.07 13.14 -8.19
C SER A 415 -11.90 11.69 -8.61
N MET A 416 -12.46 11.33 -9.76
CA MET A 416 -12.30 10.02 -10.39
C MET A 416 -11.81 10.16 -11.83
N ASN A 417 -10.50 10.02 -12.03
CA ASN A 417 -9.86 10.23 -13.34
C ASN A 417 -9.28 8.91 -13.85
N LEU A 418 -10.01 8.24 -14.74
CA LEU A 418 -9.64 6.96 -15.35
C LEU A 418 -9.44 7.14 -16.86
N LEU A 419 -8.39 7.92 -17.20
CA LEU A 419 -8.13 8.41 -18.56
C LEU A 419 -7.81 7.30 -19.57
N SER A 420 -7.35 6.14 -19.13
CA SER A 420 -7.06 5.00 -20.02
C SER A 420 -8.22 4.01 -20.16
N LEU A 421 -9.27 4.13 -19.35
CA LEU A 421 -10.36 3.16 -19.32
C LEU A 421 -11.20 3.29 -20.60
N THR A 422 -11.26 2.22 -21.39
CA THR A 422 -11.94 2.19 -22.70
C THR A 422 -13.22 1.36 -22.69
N LEU A 423 -13.32 0.39 -21.79
CA LEU A 423 -14.35 -0.64 -21.75
C LEU A 423 -14.70 -1.05 -20.32
N VAL A 424 -16.00 -1.09 -20.03
CA VAL A 424 -16.59 -1.85 -18.92
C VAL A 424 -17.57 -2.86 -19.51
N GLU A 425 -17.29 -4.15 -19.37
CA GLU A 425 -18.13 -5.22 -19.95
C GLU A 425 -19.43 -5.46 -19.15
N GLY A 426 -19.42 -5.18 -17.85
CA GLY A 426 -20.59 -5.23 -16.95
C GLY A 426 -21.13 -3.84 -16.62
N ASP A 427 -21.61 -3.69 -15.39
CA ASP A 427 -22.24 -2.47 -14.90
C ASP A 427 -21.18 -1.45 -14.43
N LEU A 428 -21.44 -0.16 -14.71
CA LEU A 428 -20.70 0.95 -14.14
C LEU A 428 -21.53 1.63 -13.05
N THR A 429 -21.13 1.44 -11.79
CA THR A 429 -21.81 2.01 -10.62
C THR A 429 -20.90 2.96 -9.84
N ILE A 430 -21.27 4.24 -9.79
CA ILE A 430 -20.62 5.28 -8.98
C ILE A 430 -21.69 5.93 -8.12
N SER A 431 -21.69 5.66 -6.82
CA SER A 431 -22.74 6.23 -5.97
C SER A 431 -22.33 6.56 -4.55
N THR A 432 -23.01 7.51 -3.93
CA THR A 432 -22.80 7.87 -2.51
C THR A 432 -21.36 8.29 -2.16
N ASN A 433 -20.59 8.79 -3.14
CA ASN A 433 -19.28 9.40 -2.91
C ASN A 433 -19.49 10.90 -2.68
N THR A 434 -19.72 11.29 -1.43
CA THR A 434 -20.30 12.61 -1.11
C THR A 434 -19.41 13.80 -1.43
N SER A 435 -18.08 13.61 -1.52
CA SER A 435 -17.13 14.68 -1.88
C SER A 435 -16.74 14.68 -3.36
N LEU A 436 -17.26 13.73 -4.15
CA LEU A 436 -16.89 13.58 -5.55
C LEU A 436 -17.43 14.75 -6.33
N ASN A 437 -16.54 15.58 -6.87
CA ASN A 437 -16.89 16.79 -7.64
C ASN A 437 -16.53 16.69 -9.12
N SER A 438 -15.65 15.76 -9.49
CA SER A 438 -15.18 15.60 -10.87
C SER A 438 -15.01 14.13 -11.24
N ILE A 439 -15.39 13.81 -12.48
CA ILE A 439 -15.09 12.54 -13.13
C ILE A 439 -14.46 12.81 -14.50
N ASP A 440 -13.47 12.01 -14.89
CA ASP A 440 -12.91 12.00 -16.24
C ASP A 440 -12.79 10.56 -16.76
N PHE A 441 -13.64 10.28 -17.75
CA PHE A 441 -13.73 9.03 -18.51
C PHE A 441 -13.59 9.31 -20.01
N SER A 442 -12.74 10.26 -20.39
CA SER A 442 -12.60 10.74 -21.77
C SER A 442 -12.24 9.66 -22.80
N SER A 443 -11.63 8.54 -22.38
CA SER A 443 -11.35 7.39 -23.25
C SER A 443 -12.42 6.30 -23.23
N LEU A 444 -13.41 6.38 -22.35
CA LEU A 444 -14.42 5.34 -22.18
C LEU A 444 -15.37 5.35 -23.37
N THR A 445 -15.40 4.24 -24.09
CA THR A 445 -16.21 4.11 -25.32
C THR A 445 -17.39 3.17 -25.17
N THR A 446 -17.30 2.21 -24.25
CA THR A 446 -18.26 1.12 -24.14
C THR A 446 -18.54 0.77 -22.69
N VAL A 447 -19.83 0.71 -22.35
CA VAL A 447 -20.36 0.11 -21.11
C VAL A 447 -21.43 -0.88 -21.55
N ASN A 448 -21.13 -2.18 -21.45
CA ASN A 448 -22.02 -3.23 -21.96
C ASN A 448 -23.18 -3.54 -20.98
N GLY A 449 -23.00 -3.31 -19.69
CA GLY A 449 -24.03 -3.38 -18.65
C GLY A 449 -24.73 -2.05 -18.40
N ASP A 450 -25.40 -1.97 -17.26
CA ASP A 450 -26.16 -0.80 -16.82
C ASP A 450 -25.24 0.32 -16.30
N LEU A 451 -25.70 1.58 -16.43
CA LEU A 451 -24.97 2.75 -15.96
C LEU A 451 -25.71 3.39 -14.79
N ALA A 452 -25.06 3.43 -13.62
CA ALA A 452 -25.61 3.99 -12.39
C ALA A 452 -24.62 4.99 -11.78
N ILE A 453 -24.79 6.28 -12.05
CA ILE A 453 -24.03 7.37 -11.42
C ILE A 453 -24.99 8.21 -10.61
N HIS A 454 -25.17 7.93 -9.32
CA HIS A 454 -26.23 8.57 -8.54
C HIS A 454 -25.85 8.89 -7.09
N ASN A 455 -26.53 9.84 -6.47
CA ASN A 455 -26.27 10.29 -5.09
C ASN A 455 -24.82 10.75 -4.84
N ASN A 456 -24.15 11.37 -5.82
CA ASN A 456 -22.85 12.02 -5.63
C ASN A 456 -23.10 13.54 -5.56
N ALA A 457 -23.41 14.05 -4.36
CA ALA A 457 -24.03 15.36 -4.19
C ALA A 457 -23.24 16.54 -4.76
N LEU A 458 -21.90 16.47 -4.79
CA LEU A 458 -21.02 17.51 -5.34
C LEU A 458 -20.65 17.29 -6.81
N LEU A 459 -21.07 16.19 -7.43
CA LEU A 459 -20.74 15.89 -8.81
C LEU A 459 -21.69 16.65 -9.72
N CYS A 460 -21.15 17.32 -10.72
CA CYS A 460 -21.91 18.06 -11.71
C CYS A 460 -22.77 17.16 -12.59
N GLN A 461 -24.08 17.43 -12.71
CA GLN A 461 -24.97 16.65 -13.58
C GLN A 461 -24.54 16.75 -15.05
N THR A 462 -24.10 17.92 -15.51
CA THR A 462 -23.69 18.10 -16.91
C THR A 462 -22.49 17.24 -17.28
N SER A 463 -21.52 17.05 -16.37
CA SER A 463 -20.41 16.13 -16.58
C SER A 463 -20.87 14.67 -16.74
N VAL A 464 -21.91 14.27 -16.02
CA VAL A 464 -22.52 12.92 -16.15
C VAL A 464 -23.29 12.81 -17.47
N ASP A 465 -24.03 13.85 -17.85
CA ASP A 465 -24.76 13.90 -19.12
C ASP A 465 -23.81 13.85 -20.33
N ASP A 466 -22.66 14.54 -20.24
CA ASP A 466 -21.60 14.53 -21.26
C ASP A 466 -21.00 13.14 -21.42
N LEU A 467 -20.76 12.41 -20.32
CA LEU A 467 -20.32 11.02 -20.37
C LEU A 467 -21.35 10.12 -21.08
N VAL A 468 -22.64 10.25 -20.73
CA VAL A 468 -23.72 9.49 -21.39
C VAL A 468 -23.78 9.81 -22.89
N ALA A 469 -23.63 11.09 -23.26
CA ALA A 469 -23.60 11.52 -24.64
C ALA A 469 -22.37 10.99 -25.41
N ALA A 470 -21.20 10.97 -24.76
CA ALA A 470 -19.96 10.45 -25.32
C ALA A 470 -20.03 8.93 -25.57
N LEU A 471 -20.61 8.17 -24.63
CA LEU A 471 -20.84 6.73 -24.78
C LEU A 471 -21.80 6.43 -25.94
N GLY A 472 -22.89 7.20 -26.07
CA GLY A 472 -23.84 7.08 -27.18
C GLY A 472 -24.28 5.62 -27.46
N PRO A 473 -23.98 5.05 -28.64
CA PRO A 473 -24.33 3.66 -28.96
C PRO A 473 -23.48 2.60 -28.23
N GLY A 474 -22.41 3.01 -27.56
CA GLY A 474 -21.55 2.14 -26.74
C GLY A 474 -22.09 1.87 -25.34
N LEU A 475 -23.15 2.57 -24.92
CA LEU A 475 -23.93 2.21 -23.72
C LEU A 475 -25.02 1.19 -24.11
N ILE A 476 -24.79 -0.08 -23.79
CA ILE A 476 -25.66 -1.20 -24.22
C ILE A 476 -26.71 -1.56 -23.15
N GLY A 477 -26.44 -1.28 -21.88
CA GLY A 477 -27.35 -1.52 -20.75
C GLY A 477 -28.74 -0.95 -20.93
N THR A 478 -29.69 -1.52 -20.18
CA THR A 478 -31.10 -1.13 -20.27
C THR A 478 -31.51 -0.12 -19.21
N VAL A 479 -30.74 -0.02 -18.14
CA VAL A 479 -30.97 0.91 -17.03
C VAL A 479 -29.87 1.97 -17.02
N VAL A 480 -30.31 3.23 -16.99
CA VAL A 480 -29.47 4.41 -16.80
C VAL A 480 -30.04 5.19 -15.63
N ASP A 481 -29.35 5.17 -14.49
CA ASP A 481 -29.69 5.97 -13.30
C ASP A 481 -28.58 6.99 -13.05
N ILE A 482 -28.86 8.24 -13.42
CA ILE A 482 -27.92 9.36 -13.28
C ILE A 482 -28.41 10.40 -12.27
N THR A 483 -29.20 10.00 -11.28
CA THR A 483 -29.93 10.94 -10.41
C THR A 483 -29.15 11.42 -9.19
N GLY A 484 -29.40 12.64 -8.71
CA GLY A 484 -28.81 13.13 -7.46
C GLY A 484 -27.33 13.53 -7.55
N ASN A 485 -26.85 13.91 -8.73
CA ASN A 485 -25.56 14.57 -8.95
C ASN A 485 -25.80 16.07 -9.16
N ASN A 486 -26.00 16.81 -8.07
CA ASN A 486 -26.45 18.21 -8.13
C ASN A 486 -25.30 19.17 -7.79
N GLY A 487 -24.07 18.86 -8.22
CA GLY A 487 -22.86 19.59 -7.85
C GLY A 487 -22.77 20.99 -8.45
N CYS A 488 -23.01 21.12 -9.76
CA CYS A 488 -23.16 22.41 -10.42
C CYS A 488 -24.59 22.90 -10.20
N LEU A 489 -24.74 23.86 -9.29
CA LEU A 489 -26.00 24.52 -9.01
C LEU A 489 -25.87 25.96 -9.44
N CYS A 490 -26.57 26.28 -10.51
CA CYS A 490 -26.67 27.66 -10.89
C CYS A 490 -27.20 28.53 -9.75
N GLY A 491 -26.53 29.67 -9.54
CA GLY A 491 -26.84 30.65 -8.52
C GLY A 491 -26.21 30.37 -7.16
N ASN A 492 -25.09 29.62 -7.10
CA ASN A 492 -24.35 29.36 -5.87
C ASN A 492 -23.19 30.36 -5.62
N GLY A 493 -22.79 31.11 -6.65
CA GLY A 493 -21.76 32.15 -6.66
C GLY A 493 -20.40 31.71 -7.19
N ASP A 494 -20.24 30.44 -7.54
CA ASP A 494 -19.02 29.83 -8.07
C ASP A 494 -19.26 29.37 -9.51
N VAL A 495 -18.40 29.77 -10.46
CA VAL A 495 -18.55 29.33 -11.86
C VAL A 495 -18.00 27.91 -12.00
N ASP A 496 -18.89 26.91 -12.02
CA ASP A 496 -18.54 25.49 -12.10
C ASP A 496 -18.22 25.03 -13.54
N LEU A 497 -17.59 23.85 -13.68
CA LEU A 497 -17.20 23.31 -14.99
C LEU A 497 -18.46 22.96 -15.83
N GLY A 498 -18.74 23.77 -16.85
CA GLY A 498 -19.93 23.65 -17.71
C GLY A 498 -20.90 24.83 -17.59
N GLU A 499 -20.69 25.73 -16.63
CA GLU A 499 -21.38 27.01 -16.52
C GLU A 499 -20.63 28.10 -17.30
N GLU A 500 -21.37 28.98 -17.98
CA GLU A 500 -20.78 30.15 -18.65
C GLU A 500 -20.65 31.36 -17.69
N CYS A 501 -21.40 31.34 -16.59
CA CYS A 501 -21.41 32.30 -15.50
C CYS A 501 -22.11 31.69 -14.27
N ASP A 502 -21.93 32.30 -13.09
CA ASP A 502 -22.77 32.10 -11.89
C ASP A 502 -22.66 33.39 -11.06
N ASP A 503 -23.79 34.04 -10.76
CA ASP A 503 -23.86 35.30 -10.04
C ASP A 503 -24.48 35.17 -8.63
N GLY A 504 -24.52 33.95 -8.10
CA GLY A 504 -24.96 33.68 -6.74
C GLY A 504 -26.47 33.75 -6.54
N ASN A 505 -27.25 33.75 -7.62
CA ASN A 505 -28.69 33.61 -7.56
C ASN A 505 -29.31 33.01 -8.86
N LEU A 506 -30.63 32.80 -8.87
CA LEU A 506 -31.38 32.22 -10.00
C LEU A 506 -32.28 33.25 -10.71
N GLU A 507 -32.07 34.54 -10.47
CA GLU A 507 -32.77 35.59 -11.20
C GLU A 507 -32.19 35.68 -12.62
N ASN A 508 -33.04 35.92 -13.61
CA ASN A 508 -32.59 36.05 -14.99
C ASN A 508 -32.34 37.51 -15.33
N GLY A 509 -31.23 37.80 -16.02
CA GLY A 509 -30.96 39.11 -16.62
C GLY A 509 -30.24 40.11 -15.73
N ASP A 510 -29.63 39.66 -14.64
CA ASP A 510 -28.77 40.42 -13.73
C ASP A 510 -27.26 40.19 -13.95
N GLY A 511 -26.88 39.29 -14.85
CA GLY A 511 -25.50 39.04 -15.23
C GLY A 511 -25.26 37.60 -15.65
N CYS A 512 -26.07 36.70 -15.09
CA CYS A 512 -26.19 35.31 -15.47
C CYS A 512 -27.67 34.97 -15.68
N GLU A 513 -28.00 33.97 -16.51
CA GLU A 513 -29.36 33.42 -16.52
C GLU A 513 -29.48 32.36 -15.41
N GLY A 514 -30.68 32.11 -14.87
CA GLY A 514 -30.90 31.07 -13.87
C GLY A 514 -30.69 29.63 -14.35
N ASP A 515 -30.13 29.44 -15.54
CA ASP A 515 -29.60 28.17 -16.06
C ASP A 515 -28.07 28.18 -16.27
N CYS A 516 -27.41 29.23 -15.76
CA CYS A 516 -25.97 29.47 -15.76
C CYS A 516 -25.33 29.55 -17.14
N THR A 517 -26.14 29.98 -18.10
CA THR A 517 -25.68 30.50 -19.37
C THR A 517 -25.59 32.01 -19.31
N LEU A 518 -24.70 32.57 -20.13
CA LEU A 518 -24.70 34.02 -20.31
C LEU A 518 -26.03 34.43 -20.99
N PRO A 519 -26.66 35.52 -20.55
CA PRO A 519 -27.89 36.02 -21.16
C PRO A 519 -27.81 36.05 -22.67
N THR A 520 -28.70 35.29 -23.34
CA THR A 520 -28.79 35.32 -24.80
C THR A 520 -29.43 36.63 -25.25
N GLU A 521 -28.60 37.67 -25.32
CA GLU A 521 -28.81 39.03 -25.85
C GLU A 521 -30.17 39.68 -25.49
N PRO A 522 -30.24 40.54 -24.46
CA PRO A 522 -31.48 41.21 -24.13
C PRO A 522 -31.84 42.22 -25.23
N THR A 523 -33.05 42.08 -25.79
CA THR A 523 -33.61 43.07 -26.71
C THR A 523 -34.75 43.86 -26.06
N VAL A 524 -34.76 45.18 -26.29
CA VAL A 524 -35.84 46.09 -25.85
C VAL A 524 -36.54 46.68 -27.07
N ILE A 525 -37.88 46.75 -27.04
CA ILE A 525 -38.68 47.34 -28.13
C ILE A 525 -39.07 48.78 -27.77
N LEU A 526 -38.60 49.75 -28.57
CA LEU A 526 -38.93 51.18 -28.43
C LEU A 526 -39.36 51.75 -29.79
N ASN A 527 -40.52 52.42 -29.81
CA ASN A 527 -41.10 53.04 -31.01
C ASN A 527 -41.26 52.12 -32.23
N GLY A 528 -41.50 50.82 -32.01
CA GLY A 528 -41.72 49.84 -33.08
C GLY A 528 -40.46 49.23 -33.68
N TYR A 529 -39.29 49.49 -33.09
CA TYR A 529 -38.00 48.90 -33.47
C TYR A 529 -37.40 48.13 -32.29
N THR A 530 -36.69 47.04 -32.60
CA THR A 530 -35.99 46.15 -31.65
C THR A 530 -34.55 46.63 -31.46
N TRP A 531 -34.12 46.80 -30.21
CA TRP A 531 -32.80 47.31 -29.81
C TRP A 531 -32.05 46.26 -28.99
N TYR A 532 -30.72 46.17 -29.13
CA TYR A 532 -29.84 45.24 -28.41
C TYR A 532 -28.99 45.99 -27.35
N LEU A 533 -28.72 45.33 -26.23
CA LEU A 533 -28.03 45.88 -25.05
C LEU A 533 -26.62 45.26 -24.90
N ALA A 534 -25.58 46.08 -24.78
CA ALA A 534 -24.20 45.59 -24.59
C ALA A 534 -23.81 45.52 -23.09
N ASN A 535 -23.10 44.46 -22.69
CA ASN A 535 -22.61 44.28 -21.31
C ASN A 535 -21.38 45.15 -20.98
N LYS A 536 -21.14 45.39 -19.69
CA LYS A 536 -20.04 46.24 -19.19
C LYS A 536 -18.68 45.67 -19.61
N GLY A 537 -17.97 46.38 -20.50
CA GLY A 537 -16.67 45.98 -21.04
C GLY A 537 -16.69 45.49 -22.50
N GLN A 538 -17.86 45.41 -23.13
CA GLN A 538 -18.00 45.16 -24.57
C GLN A 538 -18.20 46.47 -25.34
N ASN A 539 -17.72 46.52 -26.60
CA ASN A 539 -18.03 47.64 -27.51
C ASN A 539 -19.13 47.24 -28.50
N CYS A 540 -19.79 48.22 -29.13
CA CYS A 540 -20.92 47.95 -30.04
C CYS A 540 -20.59 46.99 -31.19
N GLN A 541 -19.32 46.87 -31.59
CA GLN A 541 -18.90 46.00 -32.68
C GLN A 541 -18.79 44.54 -32.24
N SER A 542 -18.39 44.27 -30.99
CA SER A 542 -18.41 42.93 -30.40
C SER A 542 -19.82 42.46 -30.05
N ALA A 543 -20.73 43.37 -29.68
CA ALA A 543 -22.12 43.04 -29.34
C ALA A 543 -23.06 42.87 -30.56
N CYS A 544 -22.90 43.67 -31.62
CA CYS A 544 -23.85 43.69 -32.75
C CYS A 544 -23.31 43.10 -34.10
N GLY A 545 -22.00 42.85 -34.24
CA GLY A 545 -21.37 42.29 -35.46
C GLY A 545 -21.65 43.04 -36.78
N ASP A 546 -21.29 42.43 -37.92
CA ASP A 546 -21.44 43.00 -39.29
C ASP A 546 -22.90 43.07 -39.82
N ARG A 547 -23.91 42.98 -38.95
CA ARG A 547 -25.31 42.79 -39.36
C ARG A 547 -26.10 44.08 -39.62
N GLY A 548 -25.48 45.26 -39.53
CA GLY A 548 -26.11 46.54 -39.90
C GLY A 548 -27.31 46.92 -39.02
N MET A 549 -27.21 46.73 -37.70
CA MET A 549 -28.28 47.00 -36.73
C MET A 549 -27.82 47.97 -35.62
N THR A 550 -28.76 48.69 -35.00
CA THR A 550 -28.53 49.78 -34.03
C THR A 550 -28.40 49.28 -32.59
N CYS A 551 -27.25 49.53 -31.96
CA CYS A 551 -26.89 49.15 -30.57
C CYS A 551 -26.97 50.39 -29.62
N ILE A 552 -27.27 50.22 -28.32
CA ILE A 552 -27.23 51.28 -27.29
C ILE A 552 -26.27 50.87 -26.16
N ASP A 553 -25.32 51.76 -25.84
CA ASP A 553 -24.42 51.69 -24.66
C ASP A 553 -25.10 52.35 -23.44
N LEU A 554 -25.18 51.62 -22.32
CA LEU A 554 -25.81 52.09 -21.08
C LEU A 554 -24.82 52.62 -20.02
N VAL A 555 -23.50 52.69 -20.30
CA VAL A 555 -22.52 53.16 -19.29
C VAL A 555 -22.14 54.63 -19.43
N SER A 556 -22.58 55.36 -20.46
CA SER A 556 -22.42 56.83 -20.49
C SER A 556 -23.47 57.53 -21.35
N MET A 557 -24.49 58.09 -20.69
CA MET A 557 -25.19 59.24 -21.24
C MET A 557 -24.24 60.45 -21.28
N ASN A 558 -23.49 60.64 -22.36
CA ASN A 558 -23.02 61.93 -22.86
C ASN A 558 -22.40 61.81 -24.27
N TYR A 559 -23.07 62.45 -25.25
CA TYR A 559 -22.63 62.76 -26.62
C TYR A 559 -22.55 61.62 -27.66
N ILE A 560 -23.30 61.80 -28.76
CA ILE A 560 -23.13 61.11 -30.04
C ILE A 560 -22.81 62.16 -31.12
N GLU A 561 -21.65 62.04 -31.74
CA GLU A 561 -21.29 62.45 -33.12
C GLU A 561 -20.29 61.37 -33.59
N ASP A 562 -20.32 60.75 -34.76
CA ASP A 562 -21.19 60.79 -35.92
C ASP A 562 -20.66 59.66 -36.83
N SER A 563 -21.50 58.79 -37.40
CA SER A 563 -21.36 58.30 -38.79
C SER A 563 -22.28 57.11 -39.12
N CYS A 564 -23.51 57.43 -39.53
CA CYS A 564 -24.07 56.82 -40.73
C CYS A 564 -24.50 57.96 -41.68
N SER A 565 -23.75 58.16 -42.75
CA SER A 565 -24.16 58.92 -43.95
C SER A 565 -24.49 57.89 -45.05
N PRO A 566 -25.37 58.11 -46.06
CA PRO A 566 -25.78 59.41 -46.63
C PRO A 566 -27.26 59.59 -47.06
N GLU A 567 -27.61 60.87 -47.22
CA GLU A 567 -28.43 61.46 -48.30
C GLU A 567 -29.94 61.74 -48.23
N ASP A 568 -30.77 61.23 -47.30
CA ASP A 568 -32.21 61.64 -47.31
C ASP A 568 -32.93 61.60 -45.94
N ALA A 569 -32.55 62.44 -44.97
CA ALA A 569 -33.37 62.62 -43.77
C ALA A 569 -33.38 64.07 -43.27
N VAL A 570 -34.51 64.73 -43.49
CA VAL A 570 -34.90 65.99 -42.84
C VAL A 570 -35.01 65.75 -41.33
N CYS A 571 -34.18 66.41 -40.52
CA CYS A 571 -34.39 66.51 -39.08
C CYS A 571 -35.53 67.51 -38.77
N PRO A 572 -36.62 67.12 -38.10
CA PRO A 572 -37.52 68.06 -37.45
C PRO A 572 -36.97 68.41 -36.07
N ASN A 573 -36.77 69.71 -35.84
CA ASN A 573 -36.41 70.35 -34.57
C ASN A 573 -37.14 69.76 -33.35
N PHE A 574 -36.39 69.38 -32.31
CA PHE A 574 -36.92 69.13 -30.97
C PHE A 574 -36.04 69.79 -29.91
N PHE A 575 -36.09 71.13 -29.85
CA PHE A 575 -36.31 71.97 -28.66
C PHE A 575 -35.87 73.42 -28.93
N GLU A 576 -36.79 74.35 -28.69
CA GLU A 576 -36.62 75.80 -28.80
C GLU A 576 -35.78 76.36 -27.63
N GLY A 577 -34.82 77.27 -27.90
CA GLY A 577 -34.43 78.30 -26.93
C GLY A 577 -32.95 78.63 -26.69
N LEU A 578 -32.23 79.17 -27.70
CA LEU A 578 -31.10 80.14 -27.63
C LEU A 578 -29.75 79.76 -26.95
N PRO A 579 -28.60 80.36 -27.33
CA PRO A 579 -28.08 80.72 -28.66
C PRO A 579 -26.65 80.17 -28.94
N CYS A 580 -26.32 79.93 -30.21
CA CYS A 580 -24.95 79.64 -30.67
C CYS A 580 -24.19 80.94 -30.97
N VAL A 581 -22.92 81.04 -30.56
CA VAL A 581 -21.86 81.89 -31.16
C VAL A 581 -20.52 81.19 -30.84
N THR A 582 -20.00 80.33 -31.72
CA THR A 582 -18.93 80.57 -32.73
C THR A 582 -17.63 81.17 -32.20
N ASP A 583 -16.60 80.32 -32.15
CA ASP A 583 -15.17 80.52 -32.47
C ASP A 583 -14.54 79.12 -32.22
N GLY A 584 -13.97 78.33 -33.14
CA GLY A 584 -13.21 78.61 -34.37
C GLY A 584 -11.75 78.24 -34.13
N ASP A 585 -11.34 76.97 -34.36
CA ASP A 585 -9.99 76.55 -34.83
C ASP A 585 -9.75 75.03 -34.70
N GLY A 586 -9.61 74.31 -35.83
CA GLY A 586 -9.21 72.90 -35.88
C GLY A 586 -8.70 72.47 -37.28
N PRO A 587 -7.75 71.51 -37.37
CA PRO A 587 -7.01 71.16 -38.58
C PRO A 587 -7.84 70.56 -39.73
N ARG A 588 -7.51 70.94 -40.97
CA ARG A 588 -8.03 70.33 -42.21
C ARG A 588 -7.00 69.38 -42.82
N VAL A 589 -7.47 68.23 -43.30
CA VAL A 589 -6.71 67.28 -44.12
C VAL A 589 -7.27 67.33 -45.55
N ASP A 590 -6.41 67.54 -46.55
CA ASP A 590 -6.72 67.42 -47.98
C ASP A 590 -6.09 66.14 -48.54
N TYR A 591 -6.83 65.43 -49.41
CA TYR A 591 -6.36 64.26 -50.16
C TYR A 591 -6.04 64.66 -51.61
N ASP A 592 -4.83 64.37 -52.08
CA ASP A 592 -4.55 64.21 -53.51
C ASP A 592 -3.70 62.94 -53.68
N GLY A 593 -4.03 62.11 -54.66
CA GLY A 593 -3.65 60.70 -54.72
C GLY A 593 -2.16 60.40 -54.48
N ASP A 594 -1.94 59.35 -53.70
CA ASP A 594 -0.75 58.48 -53.66
C ASP A 594 0.42 58.75 -52.68
N THR A 595 0.40 59.74 -51.76
CA THR A 595 1.13 59.69 -50.45
C THR A 595 0.96 60.97 -49.60
N PRO A 596 0.85 60.90 -48.25
CA PRO A 596 1.02 62.10 -47.40
C PRO A 596 2.27 62.10 -46.49
N ILE A 597 3.04 63.20 -46.56
CA ILE A 597 3.91 63.74 -45.50
C ILE A 597 3.46 65.20 -45.23
N ARG A 598 3.33 65.55 -43.92
CA ARG A 598 3.26 66.89 -43.25
C ARG A 598 1.91 67.64 -43.10
N CYS A 599 1.58 67.97 -41.84
CA CYS A 599 0.64 69.03 -41.41
C CYS A 599 1.33 70.41 -41.26
N ARG A 600 0.60 71.53 -41.38
CA ARG A 600 1.10 72.90 -41.17
C ARG A 600 0.05 73.80 -40.49
N TYR A 601 0.40 74.48 -39.40
CA TYR A 601 -0.32 75.65 -38.84
C TYR A 601 0.61 76.85 -38.67
N ARG A 602 0.06 78.08 -38.75
CA ARG A 602 0.83 79.34 -38.69
C ARG A 602 1.05 79.81 -37.24
N ASN A 603 2.33 79.94 -36.88
CA ASN A 603 2.89 80.65 -35.72
C ASN A 603 3.09 79.85 -34.42
N ASN A 604 3.93 78.82 -34.44
CA ASN A 604 5.25 78.83 -33.80
C ASN A 604 5.98 77.50 -34.06
N ASN A 605 7.31 77.59 -34.14
CA ASN A 605 8.22 76.53 -34.59
C ASN A 605 8.28 75.34 -33.61
N TYR A 606 7.96 74.15 -34.09
CA TYR A 606 8.69 72.93 -33.71
C TYR A 606 9.05 72.15 -34.98
N SER A 607 10.33 72.22 -35.34
CA SER A 607 10.96 71.20 -36.18
C SER A 607 11.26 70.01 -35.27
N GLY A 608 10.77 68.81 -35.60
CA GLY A 608 11.26 67.65 -34.86
C GLY A 608 10.47 66.34 -34.93
N MET A 609 9.27 66.29 -35.49
CA MET A 609 8.53 65.01 -35.52
C MET A 609 8.92 64.16 -36.75
N THR A 610 9.60 63.04 -36.49
CA THR A 610 9.85 61.94 -37.43
C THR A 610 8.94 60.76 -37.08
N CYS A 611 8.24 60.20 -38.07
CA CYS A 611 7.59 58.90 -37.94
C CYS A 611 8.54 57.82 -38.50
N THR A 612 8.87 56.79 -37.72
CA THR A 612 9.57 55.59 -38.21
C THR A 612 8.61 54.42 -38.35
N TYR A 613 8.80 53.66 -39.43
CA TYR A 613 8.03 52.47 -39.78
C TYR A 613 8.86 51.22 -39.47
N SER A 614 8.34 50.27 -38.69
CA SER A 614 8.89 48.92 -38.56
C SER A 614 7.81 47.89 -38.92
N ALA A 615 8.03 47.16 -40.00
CA ALA A 615 7.13 46.11 -40.46
C ALA A 615 7.29 44.84 -39.59
N GLY A 616 6.19 44.38 -38.98
CA GLY A 616 6.06 43.01 -38.47
C GLY A 616 5.56 42.86 -37.03
N SER A 617 4.29 43.19 -36.75
CA SER A 617 3.50 42.59 -35.67
C SER A 617 2.00 42.92 -35.87
N SER A 618 1.10 42.00 -35.51
CA SER A 618 -0.34 42.02 -35.82
C SER A 618 -1.23 42.48 -34.66
N THR A 619 -0.85 43.54 -33.95
CA THR A 619 -1.69 44.22 -32.96
C THR A 619 -1.72 45.75 -33.21
N ALA A 620 -2.79 46.41 -32.78
CA ALA A 620 -3.21 47.75 -33.19
C ALA A 620 -2.12 48.84 -33.04
N HIS A 621 -2.05 49.75 -34.01
CA HIS A 621 -1.20 50.94 -33.97
C HIS A 621 -1.88 52.06 -33.17
N MET A 622 -1.24 52.51 -32.11
CA MET A 622 -1.60 53.74 -31.39
C MET A 622 -0.99 54.94 -32.14
N CYS A 623 -1.83 55.88 -32.59
CA CYS A 623 -1.40 57.24 -32.88
C CYS A 623 -1.67 58.07 -31.63
N ALA A 624 -0.66 58.32 -30.81
CA ALA A 624 -0.78 59.23 -29.67
C ALA A 624 -0.64 60.69 -30.15
N CYS A 625 -1.59 61.54 -29.75
CA CYS A 625 -1.44 62.99 -29.70
C CYS A 625 -1.76 63.38 -28.27
N GLU A 626 -0.76 63.75 -27.47
CA GLU A 626 -0.92 64.07 -26.05
C GLU A 626 -1.24 65.57 -25.83
N ASP A 627 -2.01 65.82 -24.77
CA ASP A 627 -2.46 67.12 -24.25
C ASP A 627 -1.30 67.87 -23.54
N PRO A 628 -0.97 69.13 -23.89
CA PRO A 628 0.25 69.80 -23.41
C PRO A 628 0.11 70.54 -22.06
N SER A 629 -0.85 70.19 -21.20
CA SER A 629 -1.03 70.86 -19.91
C SER A 629 -0.49 70.11 -18.69
N VAL A 630 0.14 68.96 -18.90
CA VAL A 630 0.78 68.13 -17.87
C VAL A 630 2.22 67.93 -18.31
N VAL A 631 3.19 68.48 -17.56
CA VAL A 631 4.60 68.53 -17.96
C VAL A 631 5.43 67.72 -16.98
N CYS A 632 5.74 66.50 -17.40
CA CYS A 632 6.59 65.63 -16.63
C CYS A 632 8.02 66.18 -16.51
N GLY A 633 8.54 66.20 -15.29
CA GLY A 633 9.91 66.59 -14.96
C GLY A 633 10.07 68.03 -14.50
N ASP A 634 9.01 68.68 -14.02
CA ASP A 634 9.07 70.05 -13.48
C ASP A 634 9.17 70.10 -11.94
N GLY A 635 9.08 68.94 -11.30
CA GLY A 635 9.23 68.69 -9.87
C GLY A 635 7.91 68.79 -9.10
N VAL A 636 6.76 68.83 -9.79
CA VAL A 636 5.44 68.98 -9.17
C VAL A 636 4.45 67.97 -9.75
N VAL A 637 4.06 66.97 -8.95
CA VAL A 637 3.00 66.02 -9.36
C VAL A 637 1.65 66.74 -9.50
N GLU A 638 1.18 66.94 -10.73
CA GLU A 638 -0.11 67.59 -11.02
C GLU A 638 -0.93 66.89 -12.12
N GLY A 639 -2.25 67.13 -12.14
CA GLY A 639 -3.15 66.52 -13.12
C GLY A 639 -3.22 64.98 -13.03
N SER A 640 -2.89 64.29 -14.12
CA SER A 640 -2.91 62.82 -14.24
C SER A 640 -1.55 62.15 -13.97
N GLU A 641 -0.55 62.90 -13.52
CA GLU A 641 0.77 62.36 -13.18
C GLU A 641 0.71 61.57 -11.87
N THR A 642 1.44 60.46 -11.83
CA THR A 642 1.53 59.59 -10.65
C THR A 642 2.88 59.73 -9.93
N CYS A 643 3.89 60.29 -10.61
CA CYS A 643 5.19 60.73 -10.09
C CYS A 643 5.70 61.93 -10.91
N ASP A 644 6.64 62.71 -10.37
CA ASP A 644 7.46 63.73 -11.07
C ASP A 644 8.68 64.01 -10.17
N ASP A 645 9.90 63.71 -10.66
CA ASP A 645 11.16 63.88 -9.93
C ASP A 645 12.03 65.04 -10.43
N GLY A 646 11.43 65.97 -11.19
CA GLY A 646 12.05 67.24 -11.56
C GLY A 646 13.06 67.15 -12.70
N ASN A 647 13.04 66.06 -13.47
CA ASN A 647 13.74 65.95 -14.73
C ASN A 647 13.00 65.00 -15.71
N THR A 648 13.48 64.88 -16.95
CA THR A 648 12.85 64.05 -18.01
C THR A 648 13.70 62.84 -18.38
N GLU A 649 14.59 62.38 -17.50
CA GLU A 649 15.39 61.19 -17.76
C GLU A 649 14.57 59.96 -17.34
N SER A 650 14.21 59.08 -18.28
CA SER A 650 13.34 57.94 -17.98
C SER A 650 13.99 56.85 -17.10
N ASN A 651 15.20 57.07 -16.58
CA ASN A 651 16.02 56.07 -15.89
C ASN A 651 16.26 56.36 -14.40
N ASP A 652 15.46 57.23 -13.81
CA ASP A 652 15.41 57.45 -12.38
C ASP A 652 13.99 57.20 -11.83
N SER A 653 13.53 57.97 -10.85
CA SER A 653 12.41 57.58 -9.97
C SER A 653 11.05 57.75 -10.66
N CYS A 654 11.04 58.37 -11.85
CA CYS A 654 9.86 58.61 -12.65
C CYS A 654 10.23 58.59 -14.15
N THR A 655 9.43 57.95 -14.99
CA THR A 655 9.70 57.92 -16.43
C THR A 655 9.42 59.28 -17.09
N GLU A 656 9.95 59.55 -18.30
CA GLU A 656 9.66 60.80 -19.05
C GLU A 656 8.16 61.02 -19.38
N HIS A 657 7.32 60.02 -19.10
CA HIS A 657 5.87 60.02 -19.26
C HIS A 657 5.10 60.08 -17.92
N CYS A 658 5.77 60.36 -16.81
CA CYS A 658 5.18 60.54 -15.47
C CYS A 658 4.41 59.33 -14.92
N LEU A 659 4.93 58.16 -15.30
CA LEU A 659 4.57 56.86 -14.77
C LEU A 659 5.72 56.35 -13.89
N PRO A 660 5.44 55.74 -12.73
CA PRO A 660 6.45 55.09 -11.92
C PRO A 660 7.09 53.94 -12.73
N ASN A 661 8.37 53.70 -12.52
CA ASN A 661 9.09 52.57 -13.10
C ASN A 661 8.42 51.24 -12.68
N VAL A 662 8.28 50.30 -13.62
CA VAL A 662 7.61 49.01 -13.39
C VAL A 662 8.58 47.88 -13.69
N CYS A 663 8.83 47.04 -12.67
CA CYS A 663 9.65 45.86 -12.79
C CYS A 663 9.13 44.89 -13.88
N GLY A 664 9.96 44.52 -14.87
CA GLY A 664 9.60 43.61 -15.95
C GLY A 664 9.08 44.30 -17.23
N ASP A 665 9.41 45.58 -17.43
CA ASP A 665 8.98 46.39 -18.58
C ASP A 665 10.00 46.45 -19.73
N GLY A 666 11.15 45.81 -19.58
CA GLY A 666 12.19 45.69 -20.61
C GLY A 666 13.45 46.54 -20.36
N TYR A 667 13.52 47.30 -19.26
CA TYR A 667 14.60 48.24 -18.96
C TYR A 667 15.12 48.09 -17.52
N VAL A 668 16.43 48.31 -17.30
CA VAL A 668 17.07 48.31 -15.97
C VAL A 668 17.53 49.73 -15.64
N TYR A 669 16.93 50.37 -14.63
CA TYR A 669 17.18 51.78 -14.27
C TYR A 669 18.24 51.96 -13.16
N GLU A 670 19.41 52.50 -13.53
CA GLU A 670 20.61 52.63 -12.67
C GLU A 670 20.36 53.47 -11.40
N GLY A 671 20.32 52.80 -10.24
CA GLY A 671 20.11 53.42 -8.93
C GLY A 671 18.68 53.36 -8.41
N VAL A 672 17.74 52.84 -9.21
CA VAL A 672 16.34 52.61 -8.84
C VAL A 672 16.02 51.11 -8.81
N GLU A 673 16.57 50.34 -9.74
CA GLU A 673 16.47 48.87 -9.80
C GLU A 673 17.79 48.26 -10.30
N ALA A 674 18.06 47.02 -9.89
CA ALA A 674 19.32 46.34 -10.20
C ALA A 674 19.22 45.40 -11.40
N CYS A 675 18.01 45.05 -11.81
CA CYS A 675 17.65 44.15 -12.92
C CYS A 675 16.14 44.31 -13.23
N ASP A 676 15.66 43.73 -14.33
CA ASP A 676 14.34 43.99 -14.93
C ASP A 676 13.45 42.73 -14.99
N GLY A 677 13.35 41.99 -13.89
CA GLY A 677 12.47 40.83 -13.78
C GLY A 677 12.79 39.62 -14.70
N THR A 678 13.81 39.67 -15.54
CA THR A 678 14.32 38.54 -16.34
C THR A 678 15.43 37.77 -15.62
N GLU A 679 15.81 36.59 -16.14
CA GLU A 679 16.81 35.64 -15.60
C GLU A 679 17.87 36.32 -14.70
N ASP A 680 17.85 35.98 -13.40
CA ASP A 680 18.65 36.51 -12.27
C ASP A 680 18.06 37.69 -11.46
N CYS A 681 16.76 37.97 -11.57
CA CYS A 681 16.08 39.07 -10.86
C CYS A 681 14.89 38.63 -9.99
N THR A 682 14.72 39.24 -8.80
CA THR A 682 13.52 39.06 -7.95
C THR A 682 12.29 39.80 -8.51
N PRO A 683 11.05 39.45 -8.10
CA PRO A 683 9.84 40.20 -8.45
C PRO A 683 9.81 41.66 -7.98
N THR A 684 10.75 42.07 -7.11
CA THR A 684 10.95 43.45 -6.65
C THR A 684 12.15 44.13 -7.32
N CYS A 685 12.67 43.58 -8.42
CA CYS A 685 13.73 44.14 -9.24
C CYS A 685 15.08 44.38 -8.53
N THR A 686 15.44 43.42 -7.66
CA THR A 686 16.79 43.30 -7.07
C THR A 686 17.47 42.03 -7.60
N ILE A 687 18.79 42.06 -7.78
CA ILE A 687 19.58 40.90 -8.25
C ILE A 687 19.40 39.75 -7.24
N ASN A 688 19.12 38.54 -7.72
CA ASN A 688 19.13 37.33 -6.89
C ASN A 688 20.56 37.11 -6.37
N VAL A 689 20.76 37.11 -5.05
CA VAL A 689 22.08 36.93 -4.43
C VAL A 689 22.04 35.70 -3.56
N CYS A 690 22.69 34.65 -4.04
CA CYS A 690 22.85 33.43 -3.28
C CYS A 690 23.46 33.71 -1.90
N GLY A 691 22.82 33.19 -0.86
CA GLY A 691 23.19 33.37 0.53
C GLY A 691 22.57 34.58 1.21
N ASP A 692 21.45 35.12 0.72
CA ASP A 692 20.72 36.23 1.35
C ASP A 692 19.59 35.78 2.29
N GLY A 693 19.30 34.48 2.29
CA GLY A 693 18.33 33.80 3.15
C GLY A 693 16.94 33.68 2.54
N VAL A 694 16.77 34.01 1.25
CA VAL A 694 15.48 34.00 0.55
C VAL A 694 15.57 33.21 -0.74
N VAL A 695 14.88 32.07 -0.81
CA VAL A 695 14.84 31.23 -2.02
C VAL A 695 13.94 31.85 -3.10
N SER A 696 14.52 32.26 -4.21
CA SER A 696 13.81 32.85 -5.35
C SER A 696 13.30 31.78 -6.34
N ALA A 697 11.99 31.75 -6.60
CA ALA A 697 11.29 30.67 -7.34
C ALA A 697 11.68 30.49 -8.82
N ILE A 698 12.60 31.31 -9.33
CA ILE A 698 12.89 31.42 -10.77
C ILE A 698 14.35 31.04 -11.12
N ASN A 699 15.25 30.82 -10.14
CA ASN A 699 16.61 30.27 -10.41
C ASN A 699 17.45 29.86 -9.18
N GLU A 700 16.85 29.67 -7.99
CA GLU A 700 17.55 29.15 -6.80
C GLU A 700 16.85 27.88 -6.30
N GLU A 701 17.60 26.78 -6.20
CA GLU A 701 17.07 25.52 -5.66
C GLU A 701 17.07 25.54 -4.12
N CYS A 702 17.94 26.36 -3.52
CA CYS A 702 18.06 26.61 -2.09
C CYS A 702 18.72 27.97 -1.82
N ASP A 703 18.64 28.46 -0.57
CA ASP A 703 19.40 29.59 -0.04
C ASP A 703 19.39 29.47 1.50
N ASP A 704 20.56 29.36 2.12
CA ASP A 704 20.70 29.16 3.57
C ASP A 704 21.16 30.41 4.34
N GLY A 705 21.18 31.57 3.67
CA GLY A 705 21.56 32.84 4.26
C GLY A 705 23.06 33.09 4.33
N ASN A 706 23.88 32.29 3.63
CA ASN A 706 25.27 32.61 3.36
C ASN A 706 25.83 31.90 2.09
N THR A 707 27.08 32.16 1.71
CA THR A 707 27.71 31.58 0.48
C THR A 707 28.77 30.51 0.80
N VAL A 708 28.70 29.86 1.96
CA VAL A 708 29.56 28.72 2.29
C VAL A 708 28.94 27.47 1.66
N SER A 709 29.77 26.59 1.11
CA SER A 709 29.30 25.33 0.55
C SER A 709 29.15 24.27 1.64
N GLY A 710 28.03 23.54 1.63
CA GLY A 710 27.83 22.33 2.43
C GLY A 710 27.21 22.53 3.82
N ASP A 711 26.62 23.69 4.09
CA ASP A 711 25.89 24.01 5.34
C ASP A 711 24.38 24.22 5.16
N GLY A 712 23.87 23.89 3.98
CA GLY A 712 22.43 23.93 3.66
C GLY A 712 22.18 24.21 2.19
N CYS A 713 23.04 25.01 1.56
CA CYS A 713 23.02 25.29 0.14
C CYS A 713 24.45 25.35 -0.42
N GLU A 714 24.65 25.07 -1.71
CA GLU A 714 25.95 25.33 -2.34
C GLU A 714 26.12 26.83 -2.62
N ALA A 715 27.38 27.27 -2.75
CA ALA A 715 27.69 28.69 -2.97
C ALA A 715 27.16 29.25 -4.33
N ASP A 716 26.64 28.39 -5.20
CA ASP A 716 25.97 28.72 -6.46
C ASP A 716 24.45 28.48 -6.43
N CYS A 717 23.87 28.31 -5.24
CA CYS A 717 22.44 28.12 -4.98
C CYS A 717 21.82 26.89 -5.66
N THR A 718 22.66 25.90 -5.91
CA THR A 718 22.25 24.54 -6.26
C THR A 718 22.17 23.67 -5.02
N LEU A 719 21.28 22.68 -5.04
CA LEU A 719 21.26 21.68 -3.99
C LEU A 719 22.45 20.73 -4.18
N LEU A 720 23.21 20.51 -3.11
CA LEU A 720 24.15 19.39 -3.05
C LEU A 720 23.37 18.10 -3.32
N VAL A 721 23.57 17.53 -4.52
CA VAL A 721 23.14 16.17 -4.83
C VAL A 721 24.05 15.25 -4.02
N ASN A 722 23.70 15.07 -2.74
CA ASN A 722 24.00 13.95 -1.83
C ASN A 722 24.00 14.45 -0.38
N ASP A 723 22.85 14.49 0.28
CA ASP A 723 22.79 14.40 1.75
C ASP A 723 21.47 13.79 2.23
N SER A 724 21.42 12.46 2.10
CA SER A 724 20.50 11.62 2.86
C SER A 724 21.29 10.91 3.97
N VAL A 725 20.71 10.82 5.16
CA VAL A 725 21.26 9.99 6.25
C VAL A 725 20.44 8.71 6.36
N GLU A 726 21.08 7.55 6.23
CA GLU A 726 20.45 6.25 6.54
C GLU A 726 20.46 6.00 8.06
N LEU A 727 19.28 5.75 8.62
CA LEU A 727 19.11 5.45 10.05
C LEU A 727 17.96 4.44 10.21
N ASN A 728 18.28 3.27 10.79
CA ASN A 728 17.34 2.15 11.01
C ASN A 728 16.60 1.68 9.75
N GLY A 729 17.27 1.63 8.59
CA GLY A 729 16.70 1.10 7.36
C GLY A 729 15.84 2.07 6.54
N TYR A 730 15.74 3.33 6.96
CA TYR A 730 15.10 4.40 6.20
C TYR A 730 16.11 5.47 5.79
N THR A 731 15.89 6.04 4.60
CA THR A 731 16.69 7.12 4.03
C THR A 731 16.05 8.46 4.41
N TRP A 732 16.69 9.19 5.33
CA TRP A 732 16.18 10.46 5.85
C TRP A 732 16.80 11.64 5.10
N TYR A 733 15.95 12.61 4.73
CA TYR A 733 16.37 13.83 4.04
C TYR A 733 16.24 15.02 4.99
N LEU A 734 17.29 15.83 5.10
CA LEU A 734 17.34 16.98 5.99
C LEU A 734 16.57 18.16 5.36
N ALA A 735 15.57 18.69 6.07
CA ALA A 735 14.88 19.91 5.64
C ALA A 735 15.67 21.16 6.07
N ASN A 736 15.99 22.04 5.12
CA ASN A 736 16.77 23.24 5.36
C ASN A 736 15.95 24.35 6.04
N LYS A 737 16.67 25.35 6.58
CA LYS A 737 16.09 26.40 7.41
C LYS A 737 15.16 27.32 6.60
N GLY A 738 13.85 27.20 6.82
CA GLY A 738 12.82 28.01 6.15
C GLY A 738 11.92 27.24 5.18
N GLN A 739 12.21 25.97 4.91
CA GLN A 739 11.35 25.08 4.12
C GLN A 739 10.31 24.38 5.00
N ASN A 740 9.10 24.16 4.46
CA ASN A 740 8.09 23.28 5.06
C ASN A 740 8.24 21.86 4.49
N CYS A 741 7.67 20.84 5.15
CA CYS A 741 7.86 19.44 4.72
C CYS A 741 7.39 19.19 3.28
N GLN A 742 6.40 19.94 2.79
CA GLN A 742 5.85 19.79 1.44
C GLN A 742 6.78 20.39 0.37
N SER A 743 7.51 21.47 0.69
CA SER A 743 8.54 22.05 -0.17
C SER A 743 9.88 21.32 -0.09
N ALA A 744 10.22 20.73 1.06
CA ALA A 744 11.47 19.97 1.24
C ALA A 744 11.41 18.55 0.64
N CYS A 745 10.23 17.93 0.61
CA CYS A 745 9.99 16.57 0.10
C CYS A 745 9.23 16.58 -1.25
N GLY A 746 9.46 17.56 -2.13
CA GLY A 746 8.86 17.63 -3.47
C GLY A 746 9.07 16.33 -4.28
N GLU A 747 7.96 15.76 -4.74
CA GLU A 747 7.77 14.40 -5.31
C GLU A 747 7.88 13.21 -4.34
N ARG A 748 6.94 12.25 -4.53
CA ARG A 748 6.53 11.18 -3.62
C ARG A 748 7.67 10.22 -3.21
N GLY A 749 7.74 9.89 -1.91
CA GLY A 749 8.50 8.74 -1.38
C GLY A 749 9.56 9.01 -0.30
N LYS A 750 9.61 10.18 0.36
CA LYS A 750 10.66 10.53 1.34
C LYS A 750 10.11 10.95 2.72
N THR A 751 10.82 10.62 3.80
CA THR A 751 10.52 11.06 5.18
C THR A 751 11.40 12.27 5.59
N CYS A 752 10.78 13.34 6.11
CA CYS A 752 11.40 14.64 6.41
C CYS A 752 11.43 14.93 7.95
N ILE A 753 12.47 15.57 8.50
CA ILE A 753 12.54 16.11 9.89
C ILE A 753 12.86 17.62 9.86
N ASN A 754 12.09 18.43 10.62
CA ASN A 754 12.31 19.87 10.79
C ASN A 754 13.25 20.16 11.97
N LEU A 755 14.40 20.81 11.71
CA LEU A 755 15.42 21.11 12.73
C LEU A 755 15.46 22.57 13.21
N VAL A 756 14.55 23.45 12.79
CA VAL A 756 14.73 24.90 13.01
C VAL A 756 14.19 25.40 14.35
N SER A 757 13.26 24.71 15.02
CA SER A 757 12.76 25.19 16.32
C SER A 757 12.18 24.05 17.17
N ILE A 758 12.93 23.64 18.20
CA ILE A 758 12.36 22.98 19.39
C ILE A 758 11.67 24.06 20.25
N ASN A 759 10.68 24.74 19.69
CA ASN A 759 9.76 25.58 20.45
C ASN A 759 8.39 25.49 19.80
N TYR A 760 7.48 24.89 20.55
CA TYR A 760 6.03 24.91 20.35
C TYR A 760 5.55 26.35 20.09
N ILE A 761 4.80 26.57 19.01
CA ILE A 761 3.96 27.76 18.84
C ILE A 761 2.54 27.27 18.57
N GLU A 762 1.60 27.76 19.38
CA GLU A 762 0.17 27.46 19.33
C GLU A 762 -0.46 27.84 17.98
N ASP A 763 -1.49 27.06 17.60
CA ASP A 763 -2.43 27.27 16.49
C ASP A 763 -1.98 26.94 15.05
N SER A 764 -1.78 25.64 14.76
CA SER A 764 -2.44 24.94 13.62
C SER A 764 -1.88 23.51 13.47
N CYS A 765 -2.49 22.56 14.19
CA CYS A 765 -2.72 21.14 13.84
C CYS A 765 -3.35 20.46 15.08
N SER A 766 -4.50 19.82 14.89
CA SER A 766 -5.39 19.29 15.93
C SER A 766 -4.71 18.23 16.84
N PRO A 767 -4.98 18.17 18.16
CA PRO A 767 -4.19 17.40 19.13
C PRO A 767 -4.73 15.99 19.48
N GLU A 768 -5.14 15.17 18.52
CA GLU A 768 -5.51 13.75 18.82
C GLU A 768 -4.62 12.65 18.21
N ASP A 769 -3.64 12.96 17.32
CA ASP A 769 -2.80 11.92 16.68
C ASP A 769 -1.26 12.04 16.89
N ALA A 770 -0.80 12.80 17.88
CA ALA A 770 0.64 12.86 18.17
C ALA A 770 1.07 11.79 19.18
N VAL A 771 1.34 10.56 18.71
CA VAL A 771 2.19 9.61 19.44
C VAL A 771 3.63 10.14 19.41
N CYS A 772 4.17 10.56 20.56
CA CYS A 772 5.60 10.81 20.71
C CYS A 772 6.38 9.49 20.60
N PRO A 773 7.27 9.29 19.60
CA PRO A 773 8.20 8.18 19.62
C PRO A 773 9.32 8.50 20.63
N ASN A 774 9.42 7.69 21.68
CA ASN A 774 10.52 7.71 22.64
C ASN A 774 11.87 7.51 21.92
N PHE A 775 12.71 8.55 21.86
CA PHE A 775 14.01 8.49 21.16
C PHE A 775 15.18 7.97 22.01
N PHE A 776 14.99 7.60 23.29
CA PHE A 776 16.04 6.99 24.12
C PHE A 776 15.44 6.03 25.16
N ALA A 777 15.83 4.75 25.14
CA ALA A 777 15.47 3.82 26.19
C ALA A 777 16.27 4.12 27.47
N GLY A 778 15.58 4.46 28.58
CA GLY A 778 16.14 4.40 29.94
C GLY A 778 16.26 5.69 30.76
N LEU A 779 15.64 6.81 30.39
CA LEU A 779 15.61 8.03 31.22
C LEU A 779 14.17 8.45 31.56
N PRO A 780 13.86 8.82 32.82
CA PRO A 780 12.52 9.28 33.18
C PRO A 780 12.30 10.72 32.71
N CYS A 781 11.22 10.95 31.97
CA CYS A 781 10.73 12.28 31.63
C CYS A 781 10.33 13.04 32.90
N VAL A 782 10.88 14.24 33.11
CA VAL A 782 10.33 15.20 34.08
C VAL A 782 9.85 16.40 33.30
N SER A 783 8.59 16.75 33.48
CA SER A 783 7.99 17.99 32.99
C SER A 783 8.76 19.19 33.56
N ASP A 784 9.08 20.14 32.68
CA ASP A 784 9.75 21.43 32.94
C ASP A 784 11.25 21.48 32.59
N GLY A 785 11.55 21.47 31.27
CA GLY A 785 12.41 22.50 30.67
C GLY A 785 13.95 22.48 30.81
N ASP A 786 14.61 21.48 31.40
CA ASP A 786 16.09 21.49 31.53
C ASP A 786 16.77 20.15 31.12
N GLY A 787 17.39 20.11 29.92
CA GLY A 787 18.19 18.98 29.40
C GLY A 787 19.64 19.33 29.01
N PRO A 788 20.54 18.35 28.79
CA PRO A 788 21.98 18.55 28.62
C PRO A 788 22.36 19.20 27.27
N ARG A 789 23.41 20.04 27.27
CA ARG A 789 24.03 20.62 26.05
C ARG A 789 25.45 20.11 25.81
N VAL A 790 25.79 19.89 24.54
CA VAL A 790 27.12 19.55 24.03
C VAL A 790 27.68 20.77 23.30
N ASP A 791 28.87 21.27 23.70
CA ASP A 791 29.56 22.37 23.02
C ASP A 791 30.71 21.84 22.16
N TYR A 792 30.74 22.27 20.89
CA TYR A 792 31.80 21.97 19.93
C TYR A 792 32.83 23.11 19.96
N THR A 793 34.07 22.81 20.36
CA THR A 793 35.22 23.69 20.07
C THR A 793 36.30 22.82 19.43
N GLY A 794 36.53 23.05 18.13
CA GLY A 794 37.34 22.19 17.28
C GLY A 794 38.82 22.14 17.67
N ASP A 795 39.18 21.21 18.56
CA ASP A 795 40.43 20.41 18.55
C ASP A 795 40.80 19.86 19.96
N ALA A 796 39.88 19.15 20.65
CA ALA A 796 40.11 18.27 21.83
C ALA A 796 38.79 17.60 22.33
N PRO A 797 38.79 16.49 23.11
CA PRO A 797 37.60 15.64 23.28
C PRO A 797 36.46 16.27 24.09
N ILE A 798 35.25 15.89 23.68
CA ILE A 798 33.92 16.33 24.15
C ILE A 798 33.80 16.28 25.68
N ARG A 799 33.28 17.36 26.28
CA ARG A 799 32.89 17.39 27.70
C ARG A 799 31.41 17.79 27.83
N CYS A 800 30.61 16.95 28.47
CA CYS A 800 29.26 17.32 28.90
C CYS A 800 29.32 18.23 30.13
N ARG A 801 28.52 19.31 30.16
CA ARG A 801 28.32 20.14 31.36
C ARG A 801 26.84 20.43 31.57
N TYR A 802 26.36 20.19 32.79
CA TYR A 802 25.06 20.67 33.26
C TYR A 802 25.22 22.05 33.91
N ARG A 803 24.29 22.98 33.66
CA ARG A 803 24.22 24.23 34.43
C ARG A 803 23.68 23.89 35.82
N ASN A 804 24.57 23.97 36.82
CA ASN A 804 24.32 23.82 38.26
C ASN A 804 24.50 22.40 38.86
N ASN A 805 25.74 21.86 38.83
CA ASN A 805 26.51 21.50 40.04
C ASN A 805 27.74 20.63 39.72
N ASN A 806 28.72 20.71 40.64
CA ASN A 806 30.06 20.12 40.58
C ASN A 806 30.09 18.59 40.43
N TYR A 807 30.40 18.08 39.24
CA TYR A 807 31.12 16.80 39.10
C TYR A 807 32.20 16.95 38.03
N SER A 808 33.47 16.81 38.45
CA SER A 808 34.63 16.68 37.59
C SER A 808 35.15 15.25 37.71
N GLY A 809 35.24 14.49 36.62
CA GLY A 809 36.00 13.23 36.66
C GLY A 809 35.68 12.10 35.69
N MET A 810 34.98 12.31 34.57
CA MET A 810 34.80 11.23 33.58
C MET A 810 35.74 11.43 32.38
N THR A 811 36.43 10.35 32.00
CA THR A 811 37.38 10.30 30.87
C THR A 811 37.00 9.14 29.96
N CYS A 812 36.79 9.43 28.67
CA CYS A 812 36.55 8.42 27.64
C CYS A 812 37.89 7.97 27.01
N THR A 813 38.06 6.68 26.75
CA THR A 813 39.23 6.12 26.02
C THR A 813 38.82 5.46 24.72
N TYR A 814 39.63 5.67 23.68
CA TYR A 814 39.43 5.19 22.30
C TYR A 814 40.30 3.95 22.01
N SER A 815 39.78 2.95 21.30
CA SER A 815 40.59 1.87 20.68
C SER A 815 40.30 1.77 19.19
N ALA A 816 41.34 1.91 18.37
CA ALA A 816 41.22 1.98 16.92
C ALA A 816 41.14 0.59 16.25
N GLY A 817 40.12 0.37 15.41
CA GLY A 817 40.15 -0.63 14.34
C GLY A 817 38.84 -1.39 14.06
N SER A 818 37.84 -0.76 13.42
CA SER A 818 36.85 -1.39 12.51
C SER A 818 35.90 -0.33 11.91
N SER A 819 35.41 -0.53 10.68
CA SER A 819 34.74 0.47 9.82
C SER A 819 33.20 0.46 9.86
N THR A 820 32.56 0.17 10.99
CA THR A 820 31.11 0.35 11.21
C THR A 820 30.85 0.86 12.63
N ALA A 821 29.80 1.69 12.79
CA ALA A 821 29.50 2.61 13.90
C ALA A 821 29.95 2.19 15.33
N HIS A 822 30.47 3.15 16.10
CA HIS A 822 30.98 2.93 17.47
C HIS A 822 30.08 3.55 18.54
N MET A 823 29.69 2.75 19.54
CA MET A 823 29.05 3.19 20.78
C MET A 823 30.06 3.84 21.73
N CYS A 824 29.68 4.97 22.34
CA CYS A 824 30.31 5.46 23.57
C CYS A 824 29.53 4.94 24.78
N ALA A 825 30.15 4.14 25.64
CA ALA A 825 29.62 3.84 26.96
C ALA A 825 30.14 4.88 27.98
N CYS A 826 29.23 5.49 28.74
CA CYS A 826 29.57 6.20 29.97
C CYS A 826 29.23 5.26 31.14
N GLU A 827 30.21 4.86 31.94
CA GLU A 827 29.97 4.28 33.28
C GLU A 827 29.94 5.36 34.36
#